data_AF-A0A519C8Y7-F1
#
_entry.id   AF-A0A519C8Y7-F1
#
_cell.length_a   1.000
_cell.length_b   1.000
_cell.length_c   1.000
_cell.angle_alpha   90.00
_cell.angle_beta   90.00
_cell.angle_gamma   90.00
#
_symmetry.space_group_name_H-M   'P 1'
#
loop_
_entity.id
_entity.type
_entity.pdbx_description
1 polymer ?
#
loop_
_entity_poly.entity_id
_entity_poly.type
_entity_poly.pdbx_seq_one_letter_code
_entity_poly.pdbx_strand_id
1 'polypeptide(L)'
;MLMRTSKIVTIAVTFALLASALMPIFGIGPVADAAADDPVEVKIGMLNPISGPIAVYAPAFTDAADLAINHLNDGQTDYHFSLVEGDSGCDGTTAASAAQTLVDSDVVGIAGAACSGATLGAQPVATEAGVPMLSYASTSPAVTMADDGDFLFRVVPSDAQQGVAMATMAGAHGWQNPGLIYMSNDYGAGLAGVVKMAYAAAGVTEMCVDIAYDDDTTDFSTQVGQLAAAGCDSLITVTYANDGAALLEEMALQGIEGPTSPVCSADCPFPVMGADGIADMGFLAAFSDPSAAGGVIATKPSSGTDSTVKTAFEAAWAEYYVDDDGNPGNASAAIYTHETYDAVTMIGQAAMNAECASQTCGPAVRDALRALGDGYTGASGTHSFDQAGDVAGSGYDVCQFVPVIVDGQPSLQLACTGHFGNSLTFPGAAHIKIGMLNPMTGPIAVYAPGFTIASQVAIGYMNTIAPLTFQFELVMADSGCDGTTAATAAQTLIDAGVVGIAGAACSGATLGAIEVAKVAGVPMVSYASTSPAITNHDDDGYLFRVVPSDAQQGAALADAYTASGYDNPALLSMTNDYGAGFAAAFKENYDGDLCAEAAYDDDTTDFTATVESVASGGCDSVVMVTYATDGAYIAEEMATQGLAIPIFGGDGIADVSFANAFTDASLVSGITVTKPASGPSSSLGAMFDMFYGAAAAAAGYDGGIYTREVFDAVAIIGLAEATALRTPIATDGAKDMLGTLVAAQGAPQDGASGSHAFDDNGDVAGSGFDVCTFGADAAGNTTLDCHSSWGLFEGLIDGGIAKKPEPVDVPGCMDSTANNFNADATSDDGSCTFDTTEPEDVPGCMDSAADNFNADATSDDGSCEYTVDVDEVPGFGLLAAVAAIGVALILRRRL
;
A
#
# COMPACT_ATOMS: atom_id res chain seq x y z
N MET A 1 -68.83 -25.37 -21.88
CA MET A 1 -69.36 -26.71 -22.16
C MET A 1 -69.67 -27.35 -20.81
N LEU A 2 -70.95 -27.68 -20.59
CA LEU A 2 -71.54 -28.48 -19.49
C LEU A 2 -71.43 -28.00 -18.02
N MET A 3 -72.42 -27.16 -17.66
CA MET A 3 -73.09 -27.09 -16.35
C MET A 3 -73.75 -28.42 -15.94
N ARG A 4 -73.97 -28.62 -14.62
CA ARG A 4 -75.19 -29.18 -13.98
C ARG A 4 -75.20 -28.74 -12.49
N THR A 5 -76.01 -27.76 -12.04
CA THR A 5 -77.42 -27.82 -11.56
C THR A 5 -77.67 -28.83 -10.43
N SER A 6 -78.49 -28.62 -9.38
CA SER A 6 -79.18 -27.49 -8.71
C SER A 6 -80.15 -28.12 -7.70
N LYS A 7 -80.23 -27.56 -6.48
CA LYS A 7 -81.44 -27.30 -5.63
C LYS A 7 -82.35 -28.44 -5.12
N ILE A 8 -82.84 -28.28 -3.87
CA ILE A 8 -84.26 -28.24 -3.40
C ILE A 8 -84.24 -28.13 -1.85
N VAL A 9 -84.56 -26.97 -1.23
CA VAL A 9 -85.87 -26.44 -0.75
C VAL A 9 -86.27 -26.89 0.67
N THR A 10 -86.14 -25.95 1.61
CA THR A 10 -87.14 -25.35 2.55
C THR A 10 -88.11 -26.26 3.33
N ILE A 11 -88.20 -26.05 4.65
CA ILE A 11 -89.41 -25.63 5.41
C ILE A 11 -89.05 -25.31 6.87
N ALA A 12 -89.45 -24.10 7.30
CA ALA A 12 -89.48 -23.62 8.68
C ALA A 12 -90.88 -23.85 9.28
N VAL A 13 -90.99 -23.88 10.63
CA VAL A 13 -92.03 -23.22 11.47
C VAL A 13 -92.06 -23.89 12.86
N THR A 14 -91.50 -23.15 13.82
CA THR A 14 -92.00 -22.82 15.18
C THR A 14 -93.08 -23.71 15.83
N PHE A 15 -92.84 -24.16 17.07
CA PHE A 15 -93.71 -23.86 18.23
C PHE A 15 -93.01 -24.19 19.56
N ALA A 16 -93.04 -23.24 20.50
CA ALA A 16 -92.44 -23.32 21.81
C ALA A 16 -93.45 -23.75 22.89
N LEU A 17 -92.92 -24.41 23.93
CA LEU A 17 -93.30 -24.35 25.36
C LEU A 17 -94.75 -24.68 25.78
N LEU A 18 -94.96 -25.82 26.48
CA LEU A 18 -95.32 -25.84 27.91
C LEU A 18 -95.46 -27.27 28.49
N ALA A 19 -95.20 -27.37 29.81
CA ALA A 19 -95.75 -28.31 30.79
C ALA A 19 -94.98 -29.62 31.13
N SER A 20 -93.97 -29.44 31.99
CA SER A 20 -93.79 -30.10 33.29
C SER A 20 -94.67 -31.31 33.66
N ALA A 21 -94.03 -32.46 33.98
CA ALA A 21 -93.97 -33.07 35.33
C ALA A 21 -93.66 -34.58 35.27
N LEU A 22 -93.02 -35.07 36.34
CA LEU A 22 -92.71 -36.47 36.73
C LEU A 22 -91.32 -37.04 36.35
N MET A 23 -90.40 -37.00 37.34
CA MET A 23 -89.34 -38.01 37.54
C MET A 23 -89.98 -39.30 38.11
N PRO A 24 -89.46 -40.52 37.85
CA PRO A 24 -88.32 -41.05 38.62
C PRO A 24 -87.30 -41.95 37.88
N ILE A 25 -86.03 -41.80 38.27
CA ILE A 25 -85.05 -42.86 38.61
C ILE A 25 -84.76 -43.97 37.57
N PHE A 26 -83.64 -43.86 36.84
CA PHE A 26 -82.47 -44.77 36.80
C PHE A 26 -81.61 -44.49 35.54
N GLY A 27 -80.29 -44.33 35.73
CA GLY A 27 -79.30 -44.74 34.72
C GLY A 27 -78.56 -43.62 33.98
N ILE A 28 -77.23 -43.60 34.22
CA ILE A 28 -76.16 -43.10 33.34
C ILE A 28 -76.21 -41.60 33.05
N GLY A 29 -75.51 -40.80 33.88
CA GLY A 29 -75.20 -39.42 33.53
C GLY A 29 -74.29 -39.39 32.29
N PRO A 30 -74.51 -38.45 31.36
CA PRO A 30 -73.60 -38.24 30.24
C PRO A 30 -72.24 -37.79 30.79
N VAL A 31 -71.17 -38.34 30.21
CA VAL A 31 -69.83 -37.78 30.29
C VAL A 31 -69.97 -36.31 29.88
N ALA A 32 -69.62 -35.39 30.78
CA ALA A 32 -69.41 -34.01 30.40
C ALA A 32 -68.24 -34.03 29.42
N ASP A 33 -68.50 -33.71 28.15
CA ASP A 33 -67.46 -33.13 27.30
C ASP A 33 -66.95 -31.90 28.05
N ALA A 34 -65.68 -31.96 28.47
CA ALA A 34 -64.97 -30.76 28.86
C ALA A 34 -64.97 -29.86 27.61
N ALA A 35 -65.65 -28.71 27.70
CA ALA A 35 -65.38 -27.64 26.76
C ALA A 35 -63.88 -27.35 26.87
N ALA A 36 -63.14 -27.42 25.75
CA ALA A 36 -61.80 -26.85 25.71
C ALA A 36 -61.93 -25.38 26.09
N ASP A 37 -61.21 -24.93 27.11
CA ASP A 37 -61.12 -23.50 27.42
C ASP A 37 -60.50 -22.81 26.19
N ASP A 38 -61.06 -21.65 25.80
CA ASP A 38 -60.49 -20.86 24.70
C ASP A 38 -59.05 -20.44 25.07
N PRO A 39 -58.09 -20.50 24.12
CA PRO A 39 -56.70 -20.16 24.39
C PRO A 39 -56.57 -18.72 24.89
N VAL A 40 -55.63 -18.49 25.81
CA VAL A 40 -55.40 -17.18 26.41
C VAL A 40 -54.80 -16.23 25.35
N GLU A 41 -55.48 -15.12 25.08
CA GLU A 41 -54.98 -14.11 24.14
C GLU A 41 -53.75 -13.39 24.72
N VAL A 42 -52.65 -13.37 23.97
CA VAL A 42 -51.40 -12.68 24.32
C VAL A 42 -51.06 -11.71 23.20
N LYS A 43 -50.96 -10.42 23.53
CA LYS A 43 -50.65 -9.36 22.56
C LYS A 43 -49.18 -8.96 22.66
N ILE A 44 -48.48 -9.00 21.55
CA ILE A 44 -47.10 -8.51 21.43
C ILE A 44 -47.16 -7.17 20.69
N GLY A 45 -46.56 -6.14 21.27
CA GLY A 45 -46.41 -4.85 20.61
C GLY A 45 -45.28 -4.89 19.58
N MET A 46 -45.49 -4.29 18.41
CA MET A 46 -44.44 -4.06 17.42
C MET A 46 -44.34 -2.55 17.17
N LEU A 47 -43.20 -1.98 17.48
CA LEU A 47 -42.95 -0.54 17.31
C LEU A 47 -42.13 -0.32 16.02
N ASN A 48 -42.83 -0.32 14.88
CA ASN A 48 -42.27 -0.33 13.53
C ASN A 48 -42.15 1.09 12.96
N PRO A 49 -41.11 1.46 12.18
CA PRO A 49 -41.04 2.75 11.47
C PRO A 49 -41.97 2.83 10.24
N ILE A 50 -43.29 2.81 10.42
CA ILE A 50 -44.27 2.88 9.31
C ILE A 50 -44.13 4.20 8.54
N SER A 51 -43.77 5.29 9.24
CA SER A 51 -43.35 6.55 8.63
C SER A 51 -41.91 6.93 9.01
N GLY A 52 -41.38 7.96 8.36
CA GLY A 52 -40.02 8.45 8.59
C GLY A 52 -39.00 7.98 7.54
N PRO A 53 -37.70 8.26 7.77
CA PRO A 53 -36.63 8.10 6.77
C PRO A 53 -36.38 6.64 6.34
N ILE A 54 -36.72 5.66 7.18
CA ILE A 54 -36.49 4.24 6.92
C ILE A 54 -37.78 3.44 6.68
N ALA A 55 -38.89 4.12 6.34
CA ALA A 55 -40.20 3.50 6.14
C ALA A 55 -40.23 2.43 5.04
N VAL A 56 -39.25 2.44 4.13
CA VAL A 56 -39.06 1.41 3.09
C VAL A 56 -38.86 0.01 3.67
N TYR A 57 -38.27 -0.11 4.87
CA TYR A 57 -38.02 -1.41 5.50
C TYR A 57 -39.19 -1.91 6.36
N ALA A 58 -40.15 -1.04 6.71
CA ALA A 58 -41.25 -1.38 7.60
C ALA A 58 -42.07 -2.62 7.16
N PRO A 59 -42.41 -2.80 5.86
CA PRO A 59 -43.14 -3.99 5.42
C PRO A 59 -42.40 -5.29 5.72
N ALA A 60 -41.08 -5.34 5.48
CA ALA A 60 -40.29 -6.54 5.75
C ALA A 60 -40.18 -6.84 7.25
N PHE A 61 -40.16 -5.81 8.11
CA PHE A 61 -40.22 -5.99 9.56
C PHE A 61 -41.58 -6.54 10.01
N THR A 62 -42.68 -6.02 9.45
CA THR A 62 -44.03 -6.55 9.71
C THR A 62 -44.11 -8.02 9.29
N ASP A 63 -43.63 -8.36 8.09
CA ASP A 63 -43.64 -9.73 7.58
C ASP A 63 -42.83 -10.68 8.46
N ALA A 64 -41.65 -10.26 8.95
CA ALA A 64 -40.83 -11.06 9.84
C ALA A 64 -41.49 -11.27 11.21
N ALA A 65 -42.16 -10.23 11.73
CA ALA A 65 -42.95 -10.31 12.96
C ALA A 65 -44.15 -11.24 12.81
N ASP A 66 -44.87 -11.18 11.69
CA ASP A 66 -46.02 -12.05 11.41
C ASP A 66 -45.59 -13.51 11.26
N LEU A 67 -44.43 -13.77 10.63
CA LEU A 67 -43.87 -15.12 10.57
C LEU A 67 -43.55 -15.66 11.97
N ALA A 68 -43.01 -14.82 12.86
CA ALA A 68 -42.79 -15.19 14.27
C ALA A 68 -44.11 -15.50 15.01
N ILE A 69 -45.15 -14.68 14.82
CA ILE A 69 -46.49 -14.91 15.40
C ILE A 69 -47.09 -16.22 14.87
N ASN A 70 -46.95 -16.52 13.58
CA ASN A 70 -47.39 -17.78 12.99
C ASN A 70 -46.68 -18.97 13.63
N HIS A 71 -45.36 -18.90 13.82
CA HIS A 71 -44.59 -19.95 14.48
C HIS A 71 -44.93 -20.11 15.98
N LEU A 72 -45.18 -19.02 16.71
CA LEU A 72 -45.62 -19.08 18.11
C LEU A 72 -47.00 -19.75 18.27
N ASN A 73 -47.87 -19.61 17.27
CA ASN A 73 -49.21 -20.18 17.25
C ASN A 73 -49.27 -21.61 16.68
N ASP A 74 -48.28 -22.07 15.92
CA ASP A 74 -48.31 -23.39 15.31
C ASP A 74 -48.31 -24.51 16.37
N GLY A 75 -49.35 -25.34 16.33
CA GLY A 75 -49.56 -26.42 17.31
C GLY A 75 -49.85 -25.99 18.75
N GLN A 76 -50.02 -24.69 19.02
CA GLN A 76 -50.27 -24.14 20.36
C GLN A 76 -51.74 -24.29 20.78
N THR A 77 -51.99 -24.68 22.04
CA THR A 77 -53.35 -24.86 22.58
C THR A 77 -53.68 -23.98 23.77
N ASP A 78 -52.66 -23.47 24.47
CA ASP A 78 -52.84 -22.77 25.74
C ASP A 78 -52.90 -21.24 25.54
N TYR A 79 -52.20 -20.74 24.52
CA TYR A 79 -52.08 -19.33 24.19
C TYR A 79 -52.43 -19.05 22.73
N HIS A 80 -52.90 -17.84 22.45
CA HIS A 80 -53.05 -17.32 21.09
C HIS A 80 -52.35 -15.96 20.99
N PHE A 81 -51.29 -15.90 20.19
CA PHE A 81 -50.47 -14.70 20.01
C PHE A 81 -51.01 -13.84 18.87
N SER A 82 -51.04 -12.53 19.09
CA SER A 82 -51.36 -11.54 18.06
C SER A 82 -50.42 -10.33 18.14
N LEU A 83 -50.22 -9.66 17.00
CA LEU A 83 -49.41 -8.46 16.91
C LEU A 83 -50.28 -7.21 17.06
N VAL A 84 -49.81 -6.23 17.81
CA VAL A 84 -50.34 -4.86 17.82
C VAL A 84 -49.24 -3.94 17.33
N GLU A 85 -49.41 -3.37 16.14
CA GLU A 85 -48.38 -2.57 15.51
C GLU A 85 -48.62 -1.07 15.73
N GLY A 86 -47.55 -0.33 16.05
CA GLY A 86 -47.55 1.12 16.23
C GLY A 86 -46.44 1.78 15.42
N ASP A 87 -46.73 2.96 14.86
CA ASP A 87 -45.77 3.73 14.08
C ASP A 87 -44.79 4.46 15.00
N SER A 88 -43.50 4.14 14.89
CA SER A 88 -42.43 4.84 15.61
C SER A 88 -42.04 6.16 14.95
N GLY A 89 -42.35 6.36 13.66
CA GLY A 89 -41.90 7.50 12.86
C GLY A 89 -40.38 7.61 12.72
N CYS A 90 -39.61 6.63 13.23
CA CYS A 90 -38.17 6.72 13.46
C CYS A 90 -37.76 7.95 14.33
N ASP A 91 -38.67 8.45 15.16
CA ASP A 91 -38.48 9.65 16.00
C ASP A 91 -38.94 9.38 17.44
N GLY A 92 -38.25 9.96 18.42
CA GLY A 92 -38.53 9.73 19.84
C GLY A 92 -39.93 10.16 20.29
N THR A 93 -40.48 11.25 19.72
CA THR A 93 -41.80 11.77 20.13
C THR A 93 -42.94 10.89 19.59
N THR A 94 -42.84 10.52 18.32
CA THR A 94 -43.81 9.64 17.66
C THR A 94 -43.76 8.25 18.32
N ALA A 95 -42.57 7.72 18.54
CA ALA A 95 -42.37 6.44 19.22
C ALA A 95 -42.89 6.42 20.65
N ALA A 96 -42.70 7.46 21.45
CA ALA A 96 -43.27 7.55 22.81
C ALA A 96 -44.81 7.47 22.79
N SER A 97 -45.44 8.16 21.84
CA SER A 97 -46.90 8.17 21.69
C SER A 97 -47.44 6.81 21.23
N ALA A 98 -46.74 6.17 20.30
CA ALA A 98 -47.08 4.82 19.85
C ALA A 98 -46.85 3.78 20.94
N ALA A 99 -45.75 3.86 21.70
CA ALA A 99 -45.49 3.00 22.85
C ALA A 99 -46.60 3.10 23.90
N GLN A 100 -47.08 4.31 24.20
CA GLN A 100 -48.24 4.48 25.09
C GLN A 100 -49.49 3.78 24.56
N THR A 101 -49.73 3.84 23.24
CA THR A 101 -50.86 3.17 22.61
C THR A 101 -50.73 1.64 22.68
N LEU A 102 -49.51 1.11 22.55
CA LEU A 102 -49.23 -0.32 22.73
C LEU A 102 -49.46 -0.76 24.18
N VAL A 103 -48.95 0.00 25.15
CA VAL A 103 -49.19 -0.21 26.59
C VAL A 103 -50.70 -0.20 26.90
N ASP A 104 -51.44 0.80 26.39
CA ASP A 104 -52.89 0.90 26.56
C ASP A 104 -53.66 -0.26 25.89
N SER A 105 -53.03 -0.93 24.92
CA SER A 105 -53.56 -2.12 24.25
C SER A 105 -53.27 -3.44 24.99
N ASP A 106 -52.66 -3.35 26.18
CA ASP A 106 -52.40 -4.45 27.11
C ASP A 106 -51.38 -5.48 26.61
N VAL A 107 -50.36 -5.02 25.87
CA VAL A 107 -49.29 -5.88 25.35
C VAL A 107 -48.39 -6.42 26.48
N VAL A 108 -47.87 -7.64 26.30
CA VAL A 108 -46.95 -8.27 27.28
C VAL A 108 -45.50 -7.78 27.17
N GLY A 109 -45.14 -7.21 26.03
CA GLY A 109 -43.82 -6.71 25.69
C GLY A 109 -43.87 -6.01 24.34
N ILE A 110 -42.85 -5.21 24.04
CA ILE A 110 -42.74 -4.46 22.78
C ILE A 110 -41.46 -4.88 22.05
N ALA A 111 -41.60 -5.41 20.84
CA ALA A 111 -40.50 -5.56 19.89
C ALA A 111 -40.24 -4.20 19.21
N GLY A 112 -39.00 -3.72 19.26
CA GLY A 112 -38.61 -2.43 18.70
C GLY A 112 -38.22 -1.38 19.76
N ALA A 113 -38.00 -0.13 19.37
CA ALA A 113 -38.11 0.38 18.00
C ALA A 113 -36.90 0.00 17.14
N ALA A 114 -36.98 0.27 15.83
CA ALA A 114 -35.86 0.11 14.91
C ALA A 114 -34.80 1.20 15.13
N CYS A 115 -35.20 2.47 15.08
CA CYS A 115 -34.28 3.61 15.20
C CYS A 115 -33.87 3.88 16.64
N SER A 116 -32.59 4.17 16.88
CA SER A 116 -32.05 4.40 18.23
C SER A 116 -32.78 5.53 18.98
N GLY A 117 -33.04 6.67 18.33
CA GLY A 117 -33.79 7.78 18.95
C GLY A 117 -35.26 7.43 19.23
N ALA A 118 -35.89 6.61 18.39
CA ALA A 118 -37.23 6.09 18.64
C ALA A 118 -37.27 5.16 19.86
N THR A 119 -36.28 4.26 19.99
CA THR A 119 -36.13 3.38 21.15
C THR A 119 -35.93 4.18 22.43
N LEU A 120 -35.05 5.18 22.42
CA LEU A 120 -34.81 6.07 23.56
C LEU A 120 -36.04 6.92 23.94
N GLY A 121 -36.90 7.27 22.97
CA GLY A 121 -38.16 7.96 23.22
C GLY A 121 -39.25 7.05 23.80
N ALA A 122 -39.33 5.81 23.33
CA ALA A 122 -40.32 4.82 23.77
C ALA A 122 -39.98 4.15 25.11
N GLN A 123 -38.68 3.93 25.38
CA GLN A 123 -38.19 3.23 26.56
C GLN A 123 -38.73 3.78 27.88
N PRO A 124 -38.73 5.10 28.14
CA PRO A 124 -39.26 5.63 29.40
C PRO A 124 -40.74 5.30 29.61
N VAL A 125 -41.55 5.33 28.55
CA VAL A 125 -42.99 5.01 28.60
C VAL A 125 -43.21 3.54 28.93
N ALA A 126 -42.51 2.64 28.25
CA ALA A 126 -42.61 1.21 28.49
C ALA A 126 -42.10 0.83 29.90
N THR A 127 -40.99 1.43 30.32
CA THR A 127 -40.37 1.20 31.64
C THR A 127 -41.28 1.66 32.78
N GLU A 128 -41.89 2.85 32.65
CA GLU A 128 -42.86 3.34 33.65
C GLU A 128 -44.10 2.45 33.75
N ALA A 129 -44.53 1.87 32.63
CA ALA A 129 -45.61 0.88 32.60
C ALA A 129 -45.20 -0.53 33.05
N GLY A 130 -43.90 -0.79 33.24
CA GLY A 130 -43.37 -2.10 33.58
C GLY A 130 -43.44 -3.11 32.43
N VAL A 131 -43.44 -2.64 31.18
CA VAL A 131 -43.49 -3.45 29.95
C VAL A 131 -42.08 -3.55 29.36
N PRO A 132 -41.52 -4.76 29.17
CA PRO A 132 -40.18 -4.90 28.59
C PRO A 132 -40.17 -4.58 27.09
N MET A 133 -39.06 -4.01 26.64
CA MET A 133 -38.74 -3.74 25.25
C MET A 133 -37.58 -4.61 24.78
N LEU A 134 -37.69 -5.18 23.57
CA LEU A 134 -36.61 -5.91 22.90
C LEU A 134 -36.39 -5.29 21.52
N SER A 135 -35.36 -4.46 21.38
CA SER A 135 -35.04 -3.83 20.10
C SER A 135 -34.37 -4.82 19.14
N TYR A 136 -34.78 -4.76 17.87
CA TYR A 136 -34.26 -5.59 16.79
C TYR A 136 -33.27 -4.86 15.87
N ALA A 137 -33.11 -3.52 15.98
CA ALA A 137 -32.23 -2.76 15.09
C ALA A 137 -31.59 -1.50 15.71
N SER A 138 -31.85 -1.16 16.99
CA SER A 138 -31.24 0.03 17.61
C SER A 138 -29.81 -0.23 18.09
N THR A 139 -28.84 0.20 17.29
CA THR A 139 -27.42 -0.11 17.48
C THR A 139 -26.65 0.92 18.31
N SER A 140 -27.16 2.16 18.46
CA SER A 140 -26.41 3.26 19.10
C SER A 140 -25.92 2.89 20.50
N PRO A 141 -24.68 3.28 20.89
CA PRO A 141 -24.18 3.04 22.25
C PRO A 141 -24.99 3.80 23.31
N ALA A 142 -25.76 4.83 22.93
CA ALA A 142 -26.66 5.54 23.83
C ALA A 142 -27.77 4.64 24.38
N VAL A 143 -28.17 3.60 23.63
CA VAL A 143 -29.15 2.61 24.07
C VAL A 143 -28.61 1.81 25.26
N THR A 144 -27.35 1.37 25.20
CA THR A 144 -26.65 0.69 26.32
C THR A 144 -26.60 1.55 27.58
N MET A 145 -26.52 2.87 27.42
CA MET A 145 -26.33 3.82 28.52
C MET A 145 -27.65 4.35 29.11
N ALA A 146 -28.79 3.97 28.53
CA ALA A 146 -30.10 4.41 29.02
C ALA A 146 -30.38 3.86 30.43
N ASP A 147 -30.98 4.68 31.28
CA ASP A 147 -31.53 4.20 32.57
C ASP A 147 -32.90 3.57 32.30
N ASP A 148 -32.89 2.26 32.12
CA ASP A 148 -34.02 1.48 31.63
C ASP A 148 -34.71 0.64 32.71
N GLY A 149 -34.23 0.69 33.95
CA GLY A 149 -34.74 -0.15 35.03
C GLY A 149 -34.70 -1.66 34.74
N ASP A 150 -33.79 -2.11 33.87
CA ASP A 150 -33.65 -3.49 33.38
C ASP A 150 -34.73 -3.92 32.37
N PHE A 151 -35.50 -2.99 31.80
CA PHE A 151 -36.62 -3.30 30.89
C PHE A 151 -36.27 -3.22 29.40
N LEU A 152 -35.07 -2.79 29.01
CA LEU A 152 -34.66 -2.73 27.62
C LEU A 152 -33.60 -3.79 27.33
N PHE A 153 -33.82 -4.51 26.24
CA PHE A 153 -32.92 -5.52 25.71
C PHE A 153 -32.74 -5.27 24.22
N ARG A 154 -31.70 -5.84 23.61
CA ARG A 154 -31.58 -5.88 22.15
C ARG A 154 -30.93 -7.15 21.64
N VAL A 155 -31.41 -7.63 20.50
CA VAL A 155 -30.86 -8.81 19.77
C VAL A 155 -29.89 -8.41 18.66
N VAL A 156 -29.56 -7.12 18.57
CA VAL A 156 -28.57 -6.56 17.64
C VAL A 156 -27.35 -6.06 18.43
N PRO A 157 -26.10 -6.26 17.94
CA PRO A 157 -24.91 -5.75 18.61
C PRO A 157 -24.82 -4.22 18.61
N SER A 158 -24.00 -3.70 19.52
CA SER A 158 -23.72 -2.28 19.68
C SER A 158 -22.81 -1.72 18.59
N ASP A 159 -23.11 -0.50 18.13
CA ASP A 159 -22.23 0.36 17.34
C ASP A 159 -20.86 0.61 17.99
N ALA A 160 -20.74 0.37 19.30
CA ALA A 160 -19.47 0.37 20.00
C ALA A 160 -18.43 -0.59 19.38
N GLN A 161 -18.88 -1.70 18.76
CA GLN A 161 -18.02 -2.59 18.00
C GLN A 161 -17.95 -2.19 16.51
N GLN A 162 -19.06 -1.74 15.92
CA GLN A 162 -19.10 -1.33 14.51
C GLN A 162 -18.14 -0.19 14.19
N GLY A 163 -18.10 0.86 15.00
CA GLY A 163 -17.20 1.99 14.77
C GLY A 163 -15.73 1.59 14.82
N VAL A 164 -15.38 0.57 15.62
CA VAL A 164 -14.03 -0.02 15.63
C VAL A 164 -13.80 -0.85 14.36
N ALA A 165 -14.78 -1.62 13.89
CA ALA A 165 -14.70 -2.35 12.63
C ALA A 165 -14.44 -1.41 11.44
N MET A 166 -15.20 -0.32 11.36
CA MET A 166 -15.05 0.72 10.34
C MET A 166 -13.64 1.34 10.37
N ALA A 167 -13.20 1.82 11.54
CA ALA A 167 -11.87 2.41 11.68
C ALA A 167 -10.74 1.42 11.37
N THR A 168 -10.89 0.16 11.77
CA THR A 168 -9.89 -0.90 11.49
C THR A 168 -9.80 -1.19 9.99
N MET A 169 -10.95 -1.25 9.30
CA MET A 169 -10.99 -1.49 7.85
C MET A 169 -10.41 -0.30 7.06
N ALA A 170 -10.73 0.93 7.46
CA ALA A 170 -10.18 2.12 6.84
C ALA A 170 -8.65 2.21 7.04
N GLY A 171 -8.17 1.84 8.23
CA GLY A 171 -6.74 1.66 8.49
C GLY A 171 -6.09 0.56 7.64
N ALA A 172 -6.79 -0.55 7.38
CA ALA A 172 -6.31 -1.62 6.50
C ALA A 172 -6.18 -1.20 5.03
N HIS A 173 -7.00 -0.23 4.57
CA HIS A 173 -6.80 0.43 3.28
C HIS A 173 -5.71 1.52 3.30
N GLY A 174 -5.11 1.79 4.46
CA GLY A 174 -4.10 2.83 4.62
C GLY A 174 -4.66 4.25 4.66
N TRP A 175 -5.97 4.46 4.84
CA TRP A 175 -6.56 5.80 4.95
C TRP A 175 -6.06 6.51 6.21
N GLN A 176 -5.41 7.66 6.02
CA GLN A 176 -4.77 8.41 7.11
C GLN A 176 -5.56 9.66 7.51
N ASN A 177 -6.34 10.23 6.58
CA ASN A 177 -7.03 11.50 6.76
C ASN A 177 -8.49 11.47 6.24
N PRO A 178 -9.34 10.58 6.78
CA PRO A 178 -10.74 10.48 6.38
C PRO A 178 -11.55 11.71 6.81
N GLY A 179 -12.46 12.13 5.94
CA GLY A 179 -13.60 12.97 6.33
C GLY A 179 -14.69 12.15 7.02
N LEU A 180 -15.45 12.77 7.91
CA LEU A 180 -16.58 12.16 8.62
C LEU A 180 -17.85 12.96 8.38
N ILE A 181 -18.84 12.37 7.70
CA ILE A 181 -20.16 12.98 7.45
C ILE A 181 -21.25 12.06 8.02
N TYR A 182 -22.08 12.56 8.93
CA TYR A 182 -23.03 11.73 9.67
C TYR A 182 -24.31 12.48 10.03
N MET A 183 -25.39 11.74 10.21
CA MET A 183 -26.65 12.27 10.75
C MET A 183 -26.47 12.74 12.20
N SER A 184 -27.10 13.85 12.57
CA SER A 184 -27.01 14.42 13.93
C SER A 184 -27.88 13.69 14.97
N ASN A 185 -28.70 12.74 14.55
CA ASN A 185 -29.54 11.92 15.43
C ASN A 185 -28.74 10.90 16.29
N ASP A 186 -29.43 10.24 17.22
CA ASP A 186 -28.81 9.32 18.20
C ASP A 186 -28.03 8.15 17.58
N TYR A 187 -28.43 7.69 16.38
CA TYR A 187 -27.72 6.66 15.62
C TYR A 187 -26.44 7.24 15.01
N GLY A 188 -26.57 8.26 14.15
CA GLY A 188 -25.45 8.85 13.44
C GLY A 188 -24.39 9.43 14.37
N ALA A 189 -24.80 10.23 15.35
CA ALA A 189 -23.88 10.85 16.32
C ALA A 189 -23.23 9.82 17.25
N GLY A 190 -23.97 8.77 17.64
CA GLY A 190 -23.47 7.70 18.48
C GLY A 190 -22.33 6.93 17.82
N LEU A 191 -22.57 6.43 16.60
CA LEU A 191 -21.58 5.67 15.83
C LEU A 191 -20.40 6.56 15.40
N ALA A 192 -20.65 7.80 14.96
CA ALA A 192 -19.59 8.77 14.64
C ALA A 192 -18.68 9.04 15.85
N GLY A 193 -19.23 9.07 17.07
CA GLY A 193 -18.45 9.16 18.30
C GLY A 193 -17.49 7.99 18.49
N VAL A 194 -17.95 6.76 18.22
CA VAL A 194 -17.12 5.55 18.30
C VAL A 194 -16.00 5.56 17.26
N VAL A 195 -16.31 5.92 16.00
CA VAL A 195 -15.31 6.06 14.93
C VAL A 195 -14.21 7.03 15.34
N LYS A 196 -14.58 8.22 15.86
CA LYS A 196 -13.61 9.21 16.35
C LYS A 196 -12.73 8.67 17.47
N MET A 197 -13.30 7.93 18.42
CA MET A 197 -12.52 7.30 19.49
C MET A 197 -11.53 6.24 18.95
N ALA A 198 -11.94 5.45 17.95
CA ALA A 198 -11.08 4.43 17.35
C ALA A 198 -9.90 5.05 16.60
N TYR A 199 -10.12 6.13 15.83
CA TYR A 199 -9.06 6.88 15.18
C TYR A 199 -8.11 7.57 16.17
N ALA A 200 -8.65 8.15 17.25
CA ALA A 200 -7.83 8.73 18.30
C ALA A 200 -6.91 7.69 18.97
N ALA A 201 -7.38 6.45 19.14
CA ALA A 201 -6.56 5.35 19.65
C ALA A 201 -5.46 4.92 18.66
N ALA A 202 -5.66 5.12 17.35
CA ALA A 202 -4.68 4.88 16.30
C ALA A 202 -3.70 6.06 16.08
N GLY A 203 -3.83 7.15 16.85
CA GLY A 203 -2.94 8.32 16.77
C GLY A 203 -3.43 9.45 15.86
N VAL A 204 -4.62 9.31 15.26
CA VAL A 204 -5.27 10.36 14.46
C VAL A 204 -6.18 11.17 15.37
N THR A 205 -5.75 12.38 15.77
CA THR A 205 -6.44 13.16 16.81
C THR A 205 -7.64 13.95 16.30
N GLU A 206 -7.70 14.26 15.01
CA GLU A 206 -8.80 14.99 14.37
C GLU A 206 -9.09 14.37 13.00
N MET A 207 -10.37 14.27 12.64
CA MET A 207 -10.80 13.88 11.29
C MET A 207 -10.53 15.03 10.32
N CYS A 208 -10.35 14.74 9.03
CA CYS A 208 -10.13 15.76 8.01
C CYS A 208 -11.25 16.81 7.97
N VAL A 209 -12.49 16.32 8.05
CA VAL A 209 -13.71 17.09 8.32
C VAL A 209 -14.58 16.28 9.28
N ASP A 210 -15.36 16.96 10.12
CA ASP A 210 -16.34 16.37 11.05
C ASP A 210 -17.65 17.16 10.85
N ILE A 211 -18.56 16.60 10.05
CA ILE A 211 -19.76 17.29 9.57
C ILE A 211 -20.99 16.49 9.98
N ALA A 212 -21.73 17.02 10.95
CA ALA A 212 -23.07 16.55 11.27
C ALA A 212 -24.10 17.23 10.35
N TYR A 213 -25.14 16.50 9.93
CA TYR A 213 -26.27 17.04 9.18
C TYR A 213 -27.61 16.64 9.81
N ASP A 214 -28.65 17.44 9.56
CA ASP A 214 -29.99 17.22 10.13
C ASP A 214 -30.79 16.22 9.28
N ASP A 215 -31.66 15.42 9.93
CA ASP A 215 -32.42 14.32 9.30
C ASP A 215 -33.34 14.74 8.13
N ASP A 216 -33.61 16.04 7.95
CA ASP A 216 -34.39 16.59 6.82
C ASP A 216 -33.51 17.14 5.67
N THR A 217 -32.20 16.94 5.73
CA THR A 217 -31.25 17.36 4.70
C THR A 217 -31.46 16.55 3.42
N THR A 218 -31.77 17.24 2.31
CA THR A 218 -31.91 16.61 0.98
C THR A 218 -30.91 17.14 -0.05
N ASP A 219 -30.11 18.15 0.32
CA ASP A 219 -29.09 18.78 -0.53
C ASP A 219 -27.73 18.70 0.19
N PHE A 220 -26.84 17.87 -0.36
CA PHE A 220 -25.52 17.60 0.22
C PHE A 220 -24.40 18.45 -0.40
N SER A 221 -24.73 19.41 -1.26
CA SER A 221 -23.75 20.20 -2.03
C SER A 221 -22.74 20.92 -1.14
N THR A 222 -23.18 21.37 0.04
CA THR A 222 -22.33 22.06 1.02
C THR A 222 -21.34 21.11 1.68
N GLN A 223 -21.81 19.94 2.11
CA GLN A 223 -21.02 18.93 2.81
C GLN A 223 -19.95 18.35 1.87
N VAL A 224 -20.34 18.03 0.63
CA VAL A 224 -19.42 17.56 -0.42
C VAL A 224 -18.38 18.64 -0.75
N GLY A 225 -18.79 19.90 -0.89
CA GLY A 225 -17.87 21.01 -1.14
C GLY A 225 -16.86 21.22 0.00
N GLN A 226 -17.26 20.98 1.26
CA GLN A 226 -16.36 21.03 2.41
C GLN A 226 -15.36 19.88 2.43
N LEU A 227 -15.82 18.64 2.15
CA LEU A 227 -14.96 17.46 2.02
C LEU A 227 -13.88 17.70 0.95
N ALA A 228 -14.28 18.18 -0.23
CA ALA A 228 -13.39 18.47 -1.34
C ALA A 228 -12.37 19.58 -1.00
N ALA A 229 -12.83 20.67 -0.39
CA ALA A 229 -11.97 21.80 -0.02
C ALA A 229 -10.91 21.45 1.04
N ALA A 230 -11.21 20.47 1.90
CA ALA A 230 -10.29 20.00 2.93
C ALA A 230 -9.21 19.04 2.39
N GLY A 231 -9.41 18.47 1.20
CA GLY A 231 -8.46 17.52 0.61
C GLY A 231 -8.37 16.20 1.38
N CYS A 232 -9.51 15.70 1.87
CA CYS A 232 -9.58 14.42 2.57
C CYS A 232 -9.23 13.27 1.62
N ASP A 233 -8.58 12.23 2.14
CA ASP A 233 -8.15 11.07 1.32
C ASP A 233 -9.27 10.02 1.12
N SER A 234 -10.30 10.10 1.96
CA SER A 234 -11.40 9.15 2.04
C SER A 234 -12.58 9.75 2.80
N LEU A 235 -13.74 9.09 2.77
CA LEU A 235 -14.95 9.47 3.49
C LEU A 235 -15.44 8.29 4.34
N ILE A 236 -15.64 8.54 5.63
CA ILE A 236 -16.46 7.71 6.50
C ILE A 236 -17.82 8.39 6.66
N THR A 237 -18.89 7.63 6.45
CA THR A 237 -20.24 8.16 6.53
C THR A 237 -21.19 7.29 7.34
N VAL A 238 -22.08 7.93 8.09
CA VAL A 238 -23.15 7.26 8.85
C VAL A 238 -24.47 7.89 8.45
N THR A 239 -25.15 7.23 7.52
CA THR A 239 -26.39 7.71 6.90
C THR A 239 -27.41 6.57 6.82
N TYR A 240 -28.66 6.93 6.53
CA TYR A 240 -29.61 5.99 5.95
C TYR A 240 -29.46 5.95 4.42
N ALA A 241 -30.10 4.97 3.78
CA ALA A 241 -29.96 4.69 2.35
C ALA A 241 -30.23 5.90 1.44
N ASN A 242 -31.33 6.64 1.66
CA ASN A 242 -31.68 7.79 0.81
C ASN A 242 -30.65 8.92 0.89
N ASP A 243 -30.22 9.27 2.11
CA ASP A 243 -29.24 10.31 2.34
C ASP A 243 -27.86 9.92 1.81
N GLY A 244 -27.47 8.65 2.02
CA GLY A 244 -26.21 8.11 1.51
C GLY A 244 -26.15 8.12 -0.02
N ALA A 245 -27.27 7.78 -0.68
CA ALA A 245 -27.37 7.87 -2.14
C ALA A 245 -27.27 9.32 -2.61
N ALA A 246 -28.02 10.25 -2.00
CA ALA A 246 -27.97 11.66 -2.34
C ALA A 246 -26.56 12.27 -2.13
N LEU A 247 -25.87 11.88 -1.06
CA LEU A 247 -24.49 12.29 -0.78
C LEU A 247 -23.52 11.80 -1.86
N LEU A 248 -23.60 10.52 -2.25
CA LEU A 248 -22.73 9.92 -3.25
C LEU A 248 -23.01 10.41 -4.67
N GLU A 249 -24.28 10.63 -5.02
CA GLU A 249 -24.64 11.26 -6.29
C GLU A 249 -24.12 12.70 -6.36
N GLU A 250 -24.20 13.46 -5.27
CA GLU A 250 -23.64 14.81 -5.21
C GLU A 250 -22.11 14.79 -5.34
N MET A 251 -21.42 13.81 -4.74
CA MET A 251 -19.98 13.61 -4.95
C MET A 251 -19.65 13.34 -6.43
N ALA A 252 -20.42 12.48 -7.10
CA ALA A 252 -20.26 12.23 -8.53
C ALA A 252 -20.53 13.49 -9.37
N LEU A 253 -21.57 14.27 -9.03
CA LEU A 253 -21.91 15.53 -9.71
C LEU A 253 -20.82 16.59 -9.57
N GLN A 254 -20.15 16.66 -8.42
CA GLN A 254 -19.03 17.58 -8.18
C GLN A 254 -17.68 17.06 -8.70
N GLY A 255 -17.62 15.84 -9.24
CA GLY A 255 -16.38 15.24 -9.75
C GLY A 255 -15.39 14.92 -8.63
N ILE A 256 -15.88 14.44 -7.48
CA ILE A 256 -15.03 14.03 -6.37
C ILE A 256 -14.44 12.65 -6.71
N GLU A 257 -13.15 12.66 -7.04
CA GLU A 257 -12.39 11.47 -7.40
C GLU A 257 -11.35 11.16 -6.33
N GLY A 258 -11.12 9.87 -6.11
CA GLY A 258 -10.03 9.38 -5.28
C GLY A 258 -8.67 9.66 -5.91
N PRO A 259 -7.58 9.55 -5.13
CA PRO A 259 -6.25 9.60 -5.70
C PRO A 259 -6.08 8.46 -6.70
N THR A 260 -5.29 8.70 -7.75
CA THR A 260 -4.80 7.61 -8.60
C THR A 260 -4.11 6.57 -7.73
N SER A 261 -4.40 5.31 -7.98
CA SER A 261 -3.78 4.18 -7.30
C SER A 261 -3.11 3.27 -8.33
N PRO A 262 -2.27 2.33 -7.90
CA PRO A 262 -1.67 1.37 -8.82
C PRO A 262 -2.68 0.53 -9.63
N VAL A 263 -3.95 0.45 -9.18
CA VAL A 263 -5.05 -0.24 -9.87
C VAL A 263 -6.07 0.70 -10.50
N CYS A 264 -5.84 2.02 -10.45
CA CYS A 264 -6.69 3.02 -11.09
C CYS A 264 -5.89 4.28 -11.49
N SER A 265 -5.80 4.55 -12.79
CA SER A 265 -4.96 5.63 -13.34
C SER A 265 -5.70 6.93 -13.65
N ALA A 266 -7.04 6.92 -13.70
CA ALA A 266 -7.88 8.09 -13.97
C ALA A 266 -9.33 7.82 -13.51
N ASP A 267 -10.09 8.88 -13.21
CA ASP A 267 -11.50 8.82 -12.80
C ASP A 267 -11.73 7.86 -11.61
N CYS A 268 -10.81 7.89 -10.65
CA CYS A 268 -10.79 6.89 -9.59
C CYS A 268 -11.93 7.10 -8.60
N PRO A 269 -12.69 6.04 -8.24
CA PRO A 269 -13.72 6.17 -7.22
C PRO A 269 -13.13 6.72 -5.93
N PHE A 270 -13.76 7.74 -5.37
CA PHE A 270 -13.37 8.26 -4.07
C PHE A 270 -13.58 7.17 -3.00
N PRO A 271 -12.61 6.90 -2.11
CA PRO A 271 -12.77 5.85 -1.11
C PRO A 271 -13.86 6.22 -0.10
N VAL A 272 -14.93 5.43 -0.03
CA VAL A 272 -16.06 5.65 0.89
C VAL A 272 -16.32 4.42 1.73
N MET A 273 -16.53 4.64 3.03
CA MET A 273 -17.00 3.65 3.98
C MET A 273 -18.26 4.09 4.70
N GLY A 274 -19.30 3.28 4.61
CA GLY A 274 -20.56 3.46 5.31
C GLY A 274 -20.78 2.50 6.47
N ALA A 275 -21.81 2.82 7.24
CA ALA A 275 -22.36 1.96 8.27
C ALA A 275 -23.42 0.99 7.71
N ASP A 276 -24.11 0.30 8.60
CA ASP A 276 -25.13 -0.72 8.34
C ASP A 276 -26.34 -0.15 7.59
N GLY A 277 -26.64 1.13 7.78
CA GLY A 277 -27.70 1.84 7.06
C GLY A 277 -27.56 1.93 5.54
N ILE A 278 -26.40 1.54 4.97
CA ILE A 278 -26.17 1.43 3.51
C ILE A 278 -25.61 0.06 3.10
N ALA A 279 -25.58 -0.92 4.00
CA ALA A 279 -24.92 -2.22 3.82
C ALA A 279 -25.87 -3.31 3.29
N ASP A 280 -26.76 -2.95 2.35
CA ASP A 280 -27.73 -3.87 1.76
C ASP A 280 -28.01 -3.55 0.28
N MET A 281 -28.55 -4.53 -0.47
CA MET A 281 -28.81 -4.36 -1.90
C MET A 281 -29.92 -3.35 -2.21
N GLY A 282 -30.84 -3.11 -1.28
CA GLY A 282 -31.86 -2.08 -1.35
C GLY A 282 -31.29 -0.66 -1.38
N PHE A 283 -30.06 -0.45 -0.91
CA PHE A 283 -29.36 0.83 -1.05
C PHE A 283 -29.30 1.30 -2.51
N LEU A 284 -29.11 0.38 -3.47
CA LEU A 284 -29.04 0.72 -4.89
C LEU A 284 -30.35 1.28 -5.44
N ALA A 285 -31.50 0.98 -4.82
CA ALA A 285 -32.80 1.51 -5.24
C ALA A 285 -32.99 2.99 -4.86
N ALA A 286 -32.16 3.53 -3.96
CA ALA A 286 -32.18 4.94 -3.58
C ALA A 286 -31.47 5.86 -4.60
N PHE A 287 -30.69 5.29 -5.52
CA PHE A 287 -29.96 6.04 -6.55
C PHE A 287 -30.80 6.25 -7.81
N SER A 288 -30.63 7.41 -8.43
CA SER A 288 -30.96 7.62 -9.84
C SER A 288 -29.93 6.98 -10.79
N ASP A 289 -28.65 6.93 -10.37
CA ASP A 289 -27.58 6.18 -11.04
C ASP A 289 -26.82 5.30 -10.03
N PRO A 290 -27.10 3.99 -9.98
CA PRO A 290 -26.46 3.07 -9.04
C PRO A 290 -24.94 2.93 -9.20
N SER A 291 -24.35 3.39 -10.32
CA SER A 291 -22.89 3.30 -10.52
C SER A 291 -22.10 4.12 -9.48
N ALA A 292 -22.70 5.15 -8.88
CA ALA A 292 -22.11 5.94 -7.81
C ALA A 292 -21.86 5.14 -6.51
N ALA A 293 -22.54 4.00 -6.33
CA ALA A 293 -22.27 3.08 -5.22
C ALA A 293 -21.05 2.17 -5.49
N GLY A 294 -20.49 2.16 -6.71
CA GLY A 294 -19.39 1.29 -7.09
C GLY A 294 -18.15 1.52 -6.23
N GLY A 295 -17.66 0.47 -5.57
CA GLY A 295 -16.50 0.52 -4.69
C GLY A 295 -16.78 0.97 -3.26
N VAL A 296 -18.00 1.45 -2.96
CA VAL A 296 -18.41 1.80 -1.59
C VAL A 296 -18.31 0.58 -0.68
N ILE A 297 -17.65 0.77 0.46
CA ILE A 297 -17.53 -0.23 1.52
C ILE A 297 -18.58 0.07 2.57
N ALA A 298 -19.18 -0.94 3.19
CA ALA A 298 -20.10 -0.77 4.29
C ALA A 298 -20.00 -1.92 5.30
N THR A 299 -20.21 -1.64 6.58
CA THR A 299 -20.21 -2.66 7.64
C THR A 299 -21.62 -2.99 8.09
N LYS A 300 -21.94 -4.25 8.35
CA LYS A 300 -23.19 -4.66 8.99
C LYS A 300 -22.98 -5.73 10.05
N PRO A 301 -23.86 -5.88 11.04
CA PRO A 301 -23.81 -7.03 11.95
C PRO A 301 -23.72 -8.34 11.18
N SER A 302 -22.74 -9.17 11.55
CA SER A 302 -22.56 -10.48 10.93
C SER A 302 -23.69 -11.40 11.34
N SER A 303 -24.23 -12.15 10.39
CA SER A 303 -25.23 -13.17 10.71
C SER A 303 -24.62 -14.19 11.69
N GLY A 304 -25.37 -14.59 12.70
CA GLY A 304 -24.92 -15.65 13.59
C GLY A 304 -24.55 -16.94 12.86
N THR A 305 -23.74 -17.77 13.53
CA THR A 305 -23.34 -19.08 13.02
C THR A 305 -24.55 -19.91 12.60
N ASP A 306 -24.43 -20.65 11.50
CA ASP A 306 -25.52 -21.47 10.99
C ASP A 306 -26.08 -22.41 12.07
N SER A 307 -27.40 -22.34 12.24
CA SER A 307 -28.15 -23.08 13.24
C SER A 307 -29.39 -23.71 12.58
N THR A 308 -29.94 -24.74 13.20
CA THR A 308 -31.20 -25.33 12.72
C THR A 308 -32.35 -24.33 12.73
N VAL A 309 -32.32 -23.36 13.64
CA VAL A 309 -33.34 -22.31 13.75
C VAL A 309 -33.19 -21.30 12.62
N LYS A 310 -31.97 -20.84 12.33
CA LYS A 310 -31.66 -19.95 11.20
C LYS A 310 -32.05 -20.59 9.87
N THR A 311 -31.63 -21.84 9.61
CA THR A 311 -32.02 -22.56 8.39
C THR A 311 -33.53 -22.74 8.26
N ALA A 312 -34.23 -23.00 9.37
CA ALA A 312 -35.69 -23.11 9.36
C ALA A 312 -36.36 -21.76 9.08
N PHE A 313 -35.86 -20.67 9.67
CA PHE A 313 -36.31 -19.32 9.38
C PHE A 313 -36.09 -18.97 7.91
N GLU A 314 -34.89 -19.15 7.37
CA GLU A 314 -34.57 -18.84 5.98
C GLU A 314 -35.46 -19.61 4.99
N ALA A 315 -35.73 -20.89 5.29
CA ALA A 315 -36.63 -21.71 4.48
C ALA A 315 -38.09 -21.21 4.54
N ALA A 316 -38.58 -20.88 5.74
CA ALA A 316 -39.93 -20.36 5.93
C ALA A 316 -40.09 -18.94 5.32
N TRP A 317 -39.07 -18.10 5.49
CA TRP A 317 -39.00 -16.75 4.95
C TRP A 317 -39.04 -16.75 3.43
N ALA A 318 -38.31 -17.66 2.78
CA ALA A 318 -38.33 -17.81 1.33
C ALA A 318 -39.70 -18.25 0.76
N GLU A 319 -40.54 -18.93 1.56
CA GLU A 319 -41.91 -19.28 1.20
C GLU A 319 -42.90 -18.14 1.52
N TYR A 320 -42.67 -17.43 2.63
CA TYR A 320 -43.53 -16.36 3.13
C TYR A 320 -43.39 -15.06 2.34
N TYR A 321 -42.15 -14.66 2.02
CA TYR A 321 -41.84 -13.42 1.33
C TYR A 321 -41.89 -13.61 -0.18
N VAL A 322 -42.95 -13.10 -0.81
CA VAL A 322 -43.17 -13.08 -2.26
C VAL A 322 -43.27 -11.64 -2.76
N ASP A 323 -42.65 -11.33 -3.91
CA ASP A 323 -42.79 -10.01 -4.53
C ASP A 323 -44.21 -9.78 -5.09
N ASP A 324 -44.49 -8.55 -5.55
CA ASP A 324 -45.78 -8.16 -6.12
C ASP A 324 -46.21 -9.00 -7.36
N ASP A 325 -45.27 -9.70 -7.99
CA ASP A 325 -45.49 -10.58 -9.14
C ASP A 325 -45.65 -12.08 -8.75
N GLY A 326 -45.57 -12.40 -7.45
CA GLY A 326 -45.70 -13.75 -6.92
C GLY A 326 -44.46 -14.62 -7.11
N ASN A 327 -43.30 -14.02 -7.41
CA ASN A 327 -42.01 -14.70 -7.30
C ASN A 327 -41.56 -14.66 -5.84
N PRO A 328 -40.67 -15.56 -5.37
CA PRO A 328 -40.00 -15.38 -4.09
C PRO A 328 -39.42 -13.96 -4.10
N GLY A 329 -39.87 -13.12 -3.16
CA GLY A 329 -39.40 -11.75 -3.05
C GLY A 329 -37.91 -11.77 -2.83
N ASN A 330 -37.22 -10.65 -3.09
CA ASN A 330 -35.81 -10.59 -2.79
C ASN A 330 -35.58 -10.70 -1.26
N ALA A 331 -35.47 -11.93 -0.76
CA ALA A 331 -35.25 -12.26 0.64
C ALA A 331 -33.99 -11.60 1.22
N SER A 332 -33.12 -11.05 0.37
CA SER A 332 -31.91 -10.30 0.72
C SER A 332 -32.09 -8.77 0.77
N ALA A 333 -33.31 -8.24 0.58
CA ALA A 333 -33.56 -6.79 0.47
C ALA A 333 -33.83 -6.05 1.79
N ALA A 334 -33.89 -6.74 2.93
CA ALA A 334 -34.13 -6.10 4.22
C ALA A 334 -33.16 -6.61 5.29
N ILE A 335 -32.33 -5.70 5.79
CA ILE A 335 -31.51 -5.89 7.00
C ILE A 335 -32.42 -6.07 8.23
N TYR A 336 -31.95 -6.69 9.30
CA TYR A 336 -32.67 -6.86 10.58
C TYR A 336 -33.93 -7.72 10.60
N THR A 337 -34.22 -8.48 9.54
CA THR A 337 -35.39 -9.40 9.48
C THR A 337 -35.27 -10.57 10.43
N HIS A 338 -34.08 -11.15 10.58
CA HIS A 338 -33.82 -12.25 11.50
C HIS A 338 -33.96 -11.79 12.96
N GLU A 339 -33.45 -10.60 13.26
CA GLU A 339 -33.52 -9.94 14.55
C GLU A 339 -34.97 -9.57 14.91
N THR A 340 -35.75 -9.11 13.93
CA THR A 340 -37.18 -8.82 14.13
C THR A 340 -37.95 -10.08 14.49
N TYR A 341 -37.70 -11.17 13.74
CA TYR A 341 -38.28 -12.48 14.03
C TYR A 341 -37.90 -12.98 15.42
N ASP A 342 -36.63 -12.87 15.80
CA ASP A 342 -36.14 -13.28 17.11
C ASP A 342 -36.73 -12.44 18.24
N ALA A 343 -36.83 -11.11 18.08
CA ALA A 343 -37.38 -10.25 19.10
C ALA A 343 -38.83 -10.60 19.45
N VAL A 344 -39.67 -10.79 18.43
CA VAL A 344 -41.08 -11.19 18.62
C VAL A 344 -41.19 -12.59 19.21
N THR A 345 -40.38 -13.54 18.71
CA THR A 345 -40.36 -14.92 19.20
C THR A 345 -39.93 -14.98 20.67
N MET A 346 -38.90 -14.23 21.05
CA MET A 346 -38.38 -14.18 22.42
C MET A 346 -39.40 -13.57 23.39
N ILE A 347 -40.11 -12.49 23.01
CA ILE A 347 -41.17 -11.92 23.84
C ILE A 347 -42.30 -12.94 24.05
N GLY A 348 -42.73 -13.63 22.99
CA GLY A 348 -43.76 -14.67 23.09
C GLY A 348 -43.35 -15.83 23.99
N GLN A 349 -42.12 -16.32 23.84
CA GLN A 349 -41.57 -17.38 24.70
C GLN A 349 -41.40 -16.94 26.16
N ALA A 350 -40.93 -15.71 26.40
CA ALA A 350 -40.83 -15.16 27.74
C ALA A 350 -42.20 -15.01 28.40
N ALA A 351 -43.23 -14.60 27.66
CA ALA A 351 -44.60 -14.53 28.14
C ALA A 351 -45.13 -15.92 28.57
N MET A 352 -44.88 -16.97 27.77
CA MET A 352 -45.21 -18.35 28.16
C MET A 352 -44.45 -18.79 29.42
N ASN A 353 -43.15 -18.54 29.48
CA ASN A 353 -42.32 -18.90 30.64
C ASN A 353 -42.73 -18.18 31.92
N ALA A 354 -43.26 -16.96 31.79
CA ALA A 354 -43.78 -16.16 32.90
C ALA A 354 -45.26 -16.46 33.22
N GLU A 355 -45.92 -17.33 32.45
CA GLU A 355 -47.37 -17.54 32.49
C GLU A 355 -48.16 -16.22 32.42
N CYS A 356 -47.70 -15.30 31.58
CA CYS A 356 -48.16 -13.93 31.48
C CYS A 356 -48.88 -13.66 30.15
N ALA A 357 -50.02 -12.97 30.22
CA ALA A 357 -50.83 -12.63 29.04
C ALA A 357 -51.23 -11.16 28.96
N SER A 358 -50.76 -10.32 29.88
CA SER A 358 -51.04 -8.88 29.86
C SER A 358 -49.89 -8.05 30.44
N GLN A 359 -49.94 -6.72 30.24
CA GLN A 359 -48.89 -5.82 30.71
C GLN A 359 -48.67 -5.87 32.24
N THR A 360 -49.69 -6.28 33.01
CA THR A 360 -49.66 -6.27 34.48
C THR A 360 -48.64 -7.23 35.10
N CYS A 361 -48.14 -8.20 34.32
CA CYS A 361 -47.07 -9.11 34.70
C CYS A 361 -45.76 -8.86 33.92
N GLY A 362 -45.60 -7.69 33.29
CA GLY A 362 -44.41 -7.34 32.51
C GLY A 362 -43.06 -7.48 33.24
N PRO A 363 -42.93 -7.23 34.56
CA PRO A 363 -41.68 -7.55 35.27
C PRO A 363 -41.32 -9.04 35.26
N ALA A 364 -42.30 -9.95 35.23
CA ALA A 364 -42.05 -11.38 35.10
C ALA A 364 -41.62 -11.75 33.67
N VAL A 365 -42.19 -11.09 32.65
CA VAL A 365 -41.76 -11.24 31.25
C VAL A 365 -40.33 -10.73 31.07
N ARG A 366 -39.98 -9.60 31.67
CA ARG A 366 -38.60 -9.06 31.72
C ARG A 366 -37.63 -10.08 32.32
N ASP A 367 -37.94 -10.63 33.49
CA ASP A 367 -37.10 -11.63 34.15
C ASP A 367 -36.96 -12.90 33.29
N ALA A 368 -38.04 -13.31 32.62
CA ALA A 368 -38.04 -14.44 31.69
C ALA A 368 -37.25 -14.17 30.41
N LEU A 369 -37.28 -12.95 29.86
CA LEU A 369 -36.44 -12.52 28.74
C LEU A 369 -34.96 -12.59 29.10
N ARG A 370 -34.59 -12.07 30.28
CA ARG A 370 -33.22 -12.13 30.79
C ARG A 370 -32.73 -13.57 30.96
N ALA A 371 -33.58 -14.46 31.45
CA ALA A 371 -33.26 -15.89 31.57
C ALA A 371 -33.20 -16.60 30.21
N LEU A 372 -34.07 -16.23 29.27
CA LEU A 372 -34.10 -16.80 27.92
C LEU A 372 -32.84 -16.42 27.15
N GLY A 373 -32.43 -15.16 27.24
CA GLY A 373 -31.22 -14.64 26.62
C GLY A 373 -29.92 -15.06 27.33
N ASP A 374 -29.88 -16.20 28.02
CA ASP A 374 -28.63 -16.86 28.44
C ASP A 374 -28.35 -18.04 27.49
N GLY A 375 -28.01 -17.71 26.23
CA GLY A 375 -27.73 -18.68 25.18
C GLY A 375 -28.92 -19.04 24.28
N TYR A 376 -29.88 -18.13 24.11
CA TYR A 376 -30.99 -18.31 23.17
C TYR A 376 -30.45 -18.52 21.75
N THR A 377 -30.85 -19.60 21.08
CA THR A 377 -30.47 -19.88 19.68
C THR A 377 -31.61 -19.47 18.77
N GLY A 378 -31.45 -18.32 18.10
CA GLY A 378 -32.43 -17.71 17.21
C GLY A 378 -32.06 -17.77 15.74
N ALA A 379 -32.84 -17.07 14.93
CA ALA A 379 -32.61 -16.84 13.51
C ALA A 379 -31.39 -15.93 13.27
N SER A 380 -31.21 -14.88 14.07
CA SER A 380 -30.06 -13.96 13.91
C SER A 380 -28.79 -14.44 14.61
N GLY A 381 -28.87 -15.50 15.42
CA GLY A 381 -27.70 -16.13 16.03
C GLY A 381 -27.95 -16.62 17.45
N THR A 382 -26.86 -16.78 18.21
CA THR A 382 -26.96 -17.08 19.63
C THR A 382 -26.91 -15.79 20.44
N HIS A 383 -27.96 -15.54 21.23
CA HIS A 383 -28.11 -14.34 22.05
C HIS A 383 -27.76 -14.63 23.51
N SER A 384 -26.82 -13.86 24.03
CA SER A 384 -26.43 -13.84 25.45
C SER A 384 -26.47 -12.40 25.92
N PHE A 385 -27.50 -12.03 26.68
CA PHE A 385 -27.65 -10.69 27.22
C PHE A 385 -26.63 -10.44 28.32
N ASP A 386 -25.91 -9.35 28.19
CA ASP A 386 -25.07 -8.83 29.26
C ASP A 386 -25.91 -8.14 30.35
N GLN A 387 -25.22 -7.47 31.28
CA GLN A 387 -25.88 -6.76 32.37
C GLN A 387 -26.75 -5.59 31.88
N ALA A 388 -26.41 -4.97 30.75
CA ALA A 388 -27.18 -3.88 30.15
C ALA A 388 -28.31 -4.37 29.24
N GLY A 389 -28.46 -5.70 29.04
CA GLY A 389 -29.45 -6.26 28.12
C GLY A 389 -28.97 -6.31 26.67
N ASP A 390 -27.68 -6.11 26.43
CA ASP A 390 -27.06 -6.12 25.10
C ASP A 390 -26.55 -7.50 24.73
N VAL A 391 -26.53 -7.80 23.43
CA VAL A 391 -25.80 -8.95 22.88
C VAL A 391 -24.44 -8.53 22.32
N ALA A 392 -23.44 -9.38 22.48
CA ALA A 392 -22.13 -9.19 21.84
C ALA A 392 -22.21 -9.35 20.30
N GLY A 393 -23.20 -10.08 19.80
CA GLY A 393 -23.31 -10.44 18.39
C GLY A 393 -22.22 -11.40 17.92
N SER A 394 -22.14 -11.60 16.60
CA SER A 394 -21.12 -12.46 15.96
C SER A 394 -20.02 -11.66 15.28
N GLY A 395 -19.87 -10.37 15.63
CA GLY A 395 -18.99 -9.44 14.92
C GLY A 395 -19.71 -8.73 13.77
N TYR A 396 -18.93 -8.13 12.87
CA TYR A 396 -19.40 -7.33 11.75
C TYR A 396 -18.83 -7.84 10.43
N ASP A 397 -19.69 -8.02 9.45
CA ASP A 397 -19.26 -8.24 8.07
C ASP A 397 -18.87 -6.91 7.45
N VAL A 398 -17.81 -6.93 6.66
CA VAL A 398 -17.35 -5.80 5.87
C VAL A 398 -17.61 -6.13 4.41
N CYS A 399 -18.46 -5.31 3.79
CA CYS A 399 -18.98 -5.54 2.46
C CYS A 399 -18.56 -4.44 1.50
N GLN A 400 -18.41 -4.76 0.22
CA GLN A 400 -18.12 -3.81 -0.84
C GLN A 400 -19.08 -4.00 -2.02
N PHE A 401 -19.57 -2.90 -2.58
CA PHE A 401 -20.30 -2.94 -3.84
C PHE A 401 -19.32 -3.12 -5.00
N VAL A 402 -19.35 -4.30 -5.62
CA VAL A 402 -18.45 -4.68 -6.72
C VAL A 402 -19.20 -4.74 -8.05
N PRO A 403 -18.59 -4.28 -9.16
CA PRO A 403 -19.16 -4.44 -10.50
C PRO A 403 -19.37 -5.90 -10.89
N VAL A 404 -20.55 -6.20 -11.42
CA VAL A 404 -20.92 -7.53 -11.95
C VAL A 404 -21.71 -7.40 -13.25
N ILE A 405 -21.82 -8.49 -14.00
CA ILE A 405 -22.71 -8.58 -15.17
C ILE A 405 -23.88 -9.51 -14.83
N VAL A 406 -25.10 -8.97 -14.82
CA VAL A 406 -26.34 -9.72 -14.61
C VAL A 406 -27.14 -9.68 -15.90
N ASP A 407 -27.46 -10.85 -16.47
CA ASP A 407 -28.17 -10.98 -17.76
C ASP A 407 -27.57 -10.16 -18.92
N GLY A 408 -26.24 -10.02 -18.91
CA GLY A 408 -25.50 -9.28 -19.94
C GLY A 408 -25.54 -7.75 -19.77
N GLN A 409 -26.05 -7.23 -18.65
CA GLN A 409 -26.03 -5.80 -18.31
C GLN A 409 -25.11 -5.55 -17.10
N PRO A 410 -24.38 -4.41 -17.07
CA PRO A 410 -23.65 -3.98 -15.88
C PRO A 410 -24.59 -3.79 -14.69
N SER A 411 -24.16 -4.27 -13.52
CA SER A 411 -24.84 -4.11 -12.25
C SER A 411 -23.81 -4.08 -11.12
N LEU A 412 -24.27 -3.98 -9.88
CA LEU A 412 -23.45 -4.10 -8.67
C LEU A 412 -23.94 -5.27 -7.83
N GLN A 413 -23.01 -5.91 -7.12
CA GLN A 413 -23.30 -6.88 -6.07
C GLN A 413 -22.64 -6.42 -4.78
N LEU A 414 -23.32 -6.61 -3.65
CA LEU A 414 -22.70 -6.43 -2.34
C LEU A 414 -21.93 -7.69 -1.93
N ALA A 415 -20.60 -7.63 -1.97
CA ALA A 415 -19.71 -8.73 -1.60
C ALA A 415 -19.17 -8.53 -0.18
N CYS A 416 -19.54 -9.41 0.76
CA CYS A 416 -19.12 -9.37 2.16
C CYS A 416 -17.93 -10.31 2.40
N THR A 417 -16.74 -9.89 2.00
CA THR A 417 -15.51 -10.71 2.02
C THR A 417 -14.61 -10.43 3.22
N GLY A 418 -14.88 -9.36 3.97
CA GLY A 418 -14.22 -9.04 5.24
C GLY A 418 -15.11 -9.37 6.44
N HIS A 419 -14.48 -9.67 7.56
CA HIS A 419 -15.15 -9.95 8.83
C HIS A 419 -14.34 -9.40 10.00
N PHE A 420 -14.99 -8.64 10.87
CA PHE A 420 -14.44 -8.09 12.11
C PHE A 420 -15.10 -8.74 13.33
N GLY A 421 -14.35 -9.59 14.02
CA GLY A 421 -14.72 -10.09 15.35
C GLY A 421 -13.92 -9.37 16.42
N ASN A 422 -12.82 -9.98 16.84
CA ASN A 422 -11.79 -9.34 17.69
C ASN A 422 -10.69 -8.66 16.85
N SER A 423 -10.58 -9.04 15.58
CA SER A 423 -9.66 -8.50 14.60
C SER A 423 -10.31 -8.59 13.22
N LEU A 424 -9.83 -7.78 12.29
CA LEU A 424 -10.24 -7.84 10.89
C LEU A 424 -9.61 -9.04 10.19
N THR A 425 -10.40 -9.75 9.41
CA THR A 425 -10.01 -10.92 8.60
C THR A 425 -10.70 -10.86 7.24
N PHE A 426 -10.14 -11.53 6.23
CA PHE A 426 -10.66 -11.51 4.85
C PHE A 426 -10.93 -12.93 4.30
N PRO A 427 -11.81 -13.71 4.96
CA PRO A 427 -12.00 -15.12 4.60
C PRO A 427 -12.57 -15.33 3.18
N GLY A 428 -13.19 -14.31 2.59
CA GLY A 428 -13.76 -14.38 1.24
C GLY A 428 -12.89 -13.76 0.14
N ALA A 429 -11.74 -13.17 0.48
CA ALA A 429 -10.86 -12.53 -0.50
C ALA A 429 -10.01 -13.57 -1.26
N ALA A 430 -9.73 -13.29 -2.54
CA ALA A 430 -8.93 -14.19 -3.37
C ALA A 430 -7.46 -14.15 -2.93
N HIS A 431 -6.87 -15.32 -2.68
CA HIS A 431 -5.45 -15.42 -2.33
C HIS A 431 -4.57 -15.40 -3.59
N ILE A 432 -3.69 -14.41 -3.69
CA ILE A 432 -2.74 -14.26 -4.78
C ILE A 432 -1.34 -14.59 -4.27
N LYS A 433 -0.77 -15.69 -4.76
CA LYS A 433 0.58 -16.15 -4.40
C LYS A 433 1.62 -15.52 -5.31
N ILE A 434 2.58 -14.80 -4.75
CA ILE A 434 3.73 -14.28 -5.49
C ILE A 434 4.96 -15.11 -5.10
N GLY A 435 5.64 -15.65 -6.09
CA GLY A 435 6.89 -16.38 -5.90
C GLY A 435 8.05 -15.42 -5.70
N MET A 436 9.03 -15.80 -4.87
CA MET A 436 10.29 -15.07 -4.74
C MET A 436 11.48 -16.03 -4.80
N LEU A 437 12.38 -15.79 -5.74
CA LEU A 437 13.66 -16.49 -5.87
C LEU A 437 14.77 -15.73 -5.13
N ASN A 438 14.85 -15.96 -3.82
CA ASN A 438 15.81 -15.29 -2.95
C ASN A 438 17.13 -16.10 -2.90
N PRO A 439 18.34 -15.52 -3.06
CA PRO A 439 19.61 -16.25 -2.95
C PRO A 439 19.96 -16.56 -1.48
N MET A 440 19.23 -17.48 -0.84
CA MET A 440 19.43 -17.81 0.58
C MET A 440 20.75 -18.57 0.83
N THR A 441 21.27 -19.21 -0.22
CA THR A 441 22.62 -19.78 -0.27
C THR A 441 23.40 -19.22 -1.46
N GLY A 442 24.70 -19.54 -1.54
CA GLY A 442 25.58 -19.07 -2.62
C GLY A 442 26.36 -17.79 -2.28
N PRO A 443 27.08 -17.22 -3.26
CA PRO A 443 28.06 -16.14 -3.06
C PRO A 443 27.47 -14.83 -2.51
N ILE A 444 26.18 -14.58 -2.73
CA ILE A 444 25.51 -13.34 -2.32
C ILE A 444 24.49 -13.54 -1.19
N ALA A 445 24.56 -14.66 -0.46
CA ALA A 445 23.62 -15.00 0.60
C ALA A 445 23.53 -13.95 1.74
N VAL A 446 24.54 -13.09 1.87
CA VAL A 446 24.55 -11.96 2.81
C VAL A 446 23.38 -10.99 2.60
N TYR A 447 22.88 -10.84 1.35
CA TYR A 447 21.79 -9.91 1.03
C TYR A 447 20.38 -10.49 1.21
N ALA A 448 20.26 -11.82 1.31
CA ALA A 448 18.97 -12.51 1.38
C ALA A 448 18.04 -12.06 2.54
N PRO A 449 18.55 -11.70 3.74
CA PRO A 449 17.71 -11.14 4.81
C PRO A 449 17.07 -9.81 4.43
N GLY A 450 17.83 -8.87 3.85
CA GLY A 450 17.32 -7.57 3.39
C GLY A 450 16.24 -7.74 2.32
N PHE A 451 16.47 -8.64 1.35
CA PHE A 451 15.47 -8.99 0.34
C PHE A 451 14.19 -9.58 0.95
N THR A 452 14.33 -10.43 1.97
CA THR A 452 13.17 -11.00 2.68
C THR A 452 12.32 -9.89 3.32
N ILE A 453 12.95 -8.96 4.03
CA ILE A 453 12.25 -7.84 4.67
C ILE A 453 11.56 -6.97 3.61
N ALA A 454 12.27 -6.59 2.54
CA ALA A 454 11.71 -5.79 1.47
C ALA A 454 10.49 -6.43 0.80
N SER A 455 10.54 -7.73 0.51
CA SER A 455 9.42 -8.47 -0.06
C SER A 455 8.21 -8.53 0.86
N GLN A 456 8.42 -8.58 2.18
CA GLN A 456 7.34 -8.54 3.18
C GLN A 456 6.70 -7.15 3.29
N VAL A 457 7.51 -6.08 3.18
CA VAL A 457 6.99 -4.71 3.09
C VAL A 457 6.11 -4.56 1.85
N ALA A 458 6.51 -5.14 0.71
CA ALA A 458 5.70 -5.14 -0.51
C ALA A 458 4.38 -5.89 -0.34
N ILE A 459 4.38 -7.08 0.25
CA ILE A 459 3.12 -7.81 0.55
C ILE A 459 2.23 -7.03 1.50
N GLY A 460 2.81 -6.40 2.53
CA GLY A 460 2.08 -5.53 3.45
C GLY A 460 1.38 -4.38 2.72
N TYR A 461 2.11 -3.69 1.84
CA TYR A 461 1.58 -2.62 0.99
C TYR A 461 0.51 -3.13 0.01
N MET A 462 0.76 -4.23 -0.70
CA MET A 462 -0.18 -4.79 -1.67
C MET A 462 -1.52 -5.18 -1.03
N ASN A 463 -1.49 -5.65 0.20
CA ASN A 463 -2.69 -5.97 0.98
C ASN A 463 -3.48 -4.74 1.44
N THR A 464 -3.04 -3.50 1.16
CA THR A 464 -3.84 -2.28 1.41
C THR A 464 -4.60 -1.79 0.18
N ILE A 465 -4.23 -2.20 -1.04
CA ILE A 465 -4.77 -1.63 -2.29
C ILE A 465 -6.23 -2.07 -2.53
N ALA A 466 -6.53 -3.36 -2.30
CA ALA A 466 -7.89 -3.90 -2.38
C ALA A 466 -8.09 -5.11 -1.44
N PRO A 467 -7.88 -4.96 -0.11
CA PRO A 467 -7.93 -6.04 0.87
C PRO A 467 -9.19 -6.91 0.84
N LEU A 468 -10.35 -6.33 0.48
CA LEU A 468 -11.62 -7.05 0.36
C LEU A 468 -11.69 -7.91 -0.92
N THR A 469 -10.90 -7.60 -1.93
CA THR A 469 -10.85 -8.37 -3.19
C THR A 469 -9.71 -9.38 -3.17
N PHE A 470 -8.53 -8.97 -2.68
CA PHE A 470 -7.30 -9.75 -2.79
C PHE A 470 -6.57 -9.83 -1.45
N GLN A 471 -5.96 -10.99 -1.21
CA GLN A 471 -4.97 -11.20 -0.16
C GLN A 471 -3.70 -11.76 -0.81
N PHE A 472 -2.66 -10.93 -0.86
CA PHE A 472 -1.35 -11.29 -1.39
C PHE A 472 -0.54 -12.04 -0.35
N GLU A 473 0.11 -13.11 -0.78
CA GLU A 473 1.01 -13.90 0.04
C GLU A 473 2.30 -14.23 -0.72
N LEU A 474 3.41 -14.32 0.01
CA LEU A 474 4.71 -14.64 -0.56
C LEU A 474 5.02 -16.13 -0.40
N VAL A 475 5.45 -16.76 -1.49
CA VAL A 475 6.09 -18.08 -1.46
C VAL A 475 7.55 -17.90 -1.85
N MET A 476 8.47 -18.20 -0.94
CA MET A 476 9.90 -17.99 -1.17
C MET A 476 10.62 -19.32 -1.40
N ALA A 477 11.57 -19.33 -2.34
CA ALA A 477 12.46 -20.45 -2.60
C ALA A 477 13.90 -19.96 -2.81
N ASP A 478 14.87 -20.82 -2.46
CA ASP A 478 16.29 -20.51 -2.58
C ASP A 478 16.76 -20.61 -4.03
N SER A 479 17.29 -19.53 -4.58
CA SER A 479 17.90 -19.54 -5.92
C SER A 479 19.34 -20.06 -5.92
N GLY A 480 20.00 -20.06 -4.77
CA GLY A 480 21.42 -20.42 -4.62
C GLY A 480 22.39 -19.52 -5.40
N CYS A 481 21.89 -18.44 -6.02
CA CYS A 481 22.61 -17.71 -7.07
C CYS A 481 23.14 -18.63 -8.20
N ASP A 482 22.46 -19.76 -8.46
CA ASP A 482 22.87 -20.79 -9.41
C ASP A 482 21.72 -21.15 -10.35
N GLY A 483 22.02 -21.30 -11.65
CA GLY A 483 21.00 -21.57 -12.68
C GLY A 483 20.21 -22.87 -12.46
N THR A 484 20.88 -23.94 -11.99
CA THR A 484 20.22 -25.25 -11.79
C THR A 484 19.35 -25.24 -10.53
N THR A 485 19.87 -24.65 -9.46
CA THR A 485 19.16 -24.48 -8.19
C THR A 485 17.94 -23.59 -8.38
N ALA A 486 18.11 -22.45 -9.06
CA ALA A 486 17.03 -21.53 -9.39
C ALA A 486 15.95 -22.15 -10.29
N ALA A 487 16.31 -22.96 -11.29
CA ALA A 487 15.35 -23.72 -12.10
C ALA A 487 14.48 -24.67 -11.25
N THR A 488 15.11 -25.39 -10.32
CA THR A 488 14.40 -26.31 -9.40
C THR A 488 13.50 -25.55 -8.42
N ALA A 489 13.99 -24.41 -7.91
CA ALA A 489 13.25 -23.53 -7.04
C ALA A 489 12.05 -22.90 -7.77
N ALA A 490 12.21 -22.46 -9.02
CA ALA A 490 11.13 -21.95 -9.86
C ALA A 490 10.03 -23.00 -10.04
N GLN A 491 10.39 -24.26 -10.32
CA GLN A 491 9.40 -25.35 -10.39
C GLN A 491 8.64 -25.52 -9.06
N THR A 492 9.34 -25.40 -7.93
CA THR A 492 8.69 -25.49 -6.60
C THR A 492 7.69 -24.35 -6.38
N LEU A 493 8.01 -23.13 -6.82
CA LEU A 493 7.10 -21.99 -6.77
C LEU A 493 5.89 -22.18 -7.69
N ILE A 494 6.11 -22.67 -8.92
CA ILE A 494 5.05 -22.98 -9.89
C ILE A 494 4.10 -24.04 -9.31
N ASP A 495 4.64 -25.11 -8.73
CA ASP A 495 3.84 -26.16 -8.09
C ASP A 495 3.03 -25.64 -6.89
N ALA A 496 3.49 -24.56 -6.24
CA ALA A 496 2.76 -23.88 -5.17
C ALA A 496 1.62 -22.98 -5.68
N GLY A 497 1.52 -22.76 -7.00
CA GLY A 497 0.48 -21.98 -7.65
C GLY A 497 0.73 -20.47 -7.63
N VAL A 498 1.98 -20.03 -7.77
CA VAL A 498 2.30 -18.59 -7.86
C VAL A 498 1.86 -18.00 -9.19
N VAL A 499 1.41 -16.74 -9.19
CA VAL A 499 0.95 -16.01 -10.38
C VAL A 499 2.10 -15.35 -11.16
N GLY A 500 3.25 -15.17 -10.50
CA GLY A 500 4.47 -14.62 -11.04
C GLY A 500 5.62 -14.81 -10.05
N ILE A 501 6.86 -14.66 -10.51
CA ILE A 501 8.07 -14.85 -9.70
C ILE A 501 8.90 -13.56 -9.68
N ALA A 502 9.08 -12.97 -8.51
CA ALA A 502 10.08 -11.93 -8.28
C ALA A 502 11.47 -12.57 -8.16
N GLY A 503 12.37 -12.20 -9.06
CA GLY A 503 13.74 -12.72 -9.10
C GLY A 503 14.11 -13.36 -10.44
N ALA A 504 15.28 -14.01 -10.52
CA ALA A 504 16.25 -14.14 -9.44
C ALA A 504 17.12 -12.88 -9.27
N ALA A 505 17.98 -12.88 -8.25
CA ALA A 505 18.95 -11.81 -8.05
C ALA A 505 20.13 -11.92 -9.04
N CYS A 506 20.74 -13.10 -9.15
CA CYS A 506 21.89 -13.33 -10.02
C CYS A 506 21.49 -13.61 -11.46
N SER A 507 22.20 -13.04 -12.42
CA SER A 507 21.87 -13.16 -13.85
C SER A 507 21.80 -14.62 -14.33
N GLY A 508 22.75 -15.47 -13.96
CA GLY A 508 22.71 -16.90 -14.31
C GLY A 508 21.58 -17.67 -13.64
N ALA A 509 21.20 -17.30 -12.41
CA ALA A 509 20.03 -17.85 -11.73
C ALA A 509 18.73 -17.47 -12.45
N THR A 510 18.61 -16.22 -12.90
CA THR A 510 17.46 -15.73 -13.68
C THR A 510 17.35 -16.47 -15.02
N LEU A 511 18.45 -16.61 -15.76
CA LEU A 511 18.51 -17.35 -17.03
C LEU A 511 18.18 -18.84 -16.85
N GLY A 512 18.57 -19.46 -15.74
CA GLY A 512 18.19 -20.84 -15.42
C GLY A 512 16.70 -20.99 -15.07
N ALA A 513 16.17 -20.08 -14.25
CA ALA A 513 14.78 -20.12 -13.80
C ALA A 513 13.76 -19.82 -14.91
N ILE A 514 14.06 -18.89 -15.82
CA ILE A 514 13.13 -18.49 -16.89
C ILE A 514 12.82 -19.62 -17.86
N GLU A 515 13.78 -20.53 -18.10
CA GLU A 515 13.56 -21.71 -18.95
C GLU A 515 12.45 -22.63 -18.41
N VAL A 516 12.23 -22.62 -17.09
CA VAL A 516 11.15 -23.36 -16.45
C VAL A 516 9.87 -22.53 -16.41
N ALA A 517 9.97 -21.26 -16.00
CA ALA A 517 8.83 -20.38 -15.79
C ALA A 517 8.06 -20.08 -17.09
N LYS A 518 8.76 -19.79 -18.21
CA LYS A 518 8.12 -19.50 -19.50
C LYS A 518 7.31 -20.68 -20.04
N VAL A 519 7.79 -21.92 -19.82
CA VAL A 519 7.08 -23.16 -20.24
C VAL A 519 5.81 -23.37 -19.42
N ALA A 520 5.83 -22.99 -18.14
CA ALA A 520 4.66 -23.02 -17.27
C ALA A 520 3.69 -21.83 -17.48
N GLY A 521 4.09 -20.83 -18.28
CA GLY A 521 3.31 -19.62 -18.49
C GLY A 521 3.32 -18.66 -17.30
N VAL A 522 4.34 -18.72 -16.44
CA VAL A 522 4.48 -17.86 -15.26
C VAL A 522 5.53 -16.78 -15.55
N PRO A 523 5.18 -15.48 -15.49
CA PRO A 523 6.14 -14.41 -15.73
C PRO A 523 7.12 -14.23 -14.58
N MET A 524 8.29 -13.69 -14.90
CA MET A 524 9.36 -13.33 -13.96
C MET A 524 9.64 -11.84 -14.03
N VAL A 525 9.82 -11.20 -12.86
CA VAL A 525 10.34 -9.83 -12.75
C VAL A 525 11.60 -9.87 -11.89
N SER A 526 12.78 -9.78 -12.51
CA SER A 526 14.05 -9.73 -11.76
C SER A 526 14.22 -8.38 -11.09
N TYR A 527 14.67 -8.42 -9.83
CA TYR A 527 14.94 -7.25 -9.01
C TYR A 527 16.43 -6.87 -8.94
N ALA A 528 17.34 -7.68 -9.50
CA ALA A 528 18.79 -7.41 -9.41
C ALA A 528 19.64 -7.98 -10.56
N SER A 529 19.07 -8.69 -11.54
CA SER A 529 19.86 -9.29 -12.62
C SER A 529 20.13 -8.31 -13.76
N THR A 530 21.36 -7.80 -13.82
CA THR A 530 21.75 -6.70 -14.70
C THR A 530 22.42 -7.13 -16.01
N SER A 531 22.80 -8.41 -16.18
CA SER A 531 23.58 -8.85 -17.35
C SER A 531 22.92 -8.48 -18.69
N PRO A 532 23.68 -8.05 -19.72
CA PRO A 532 23.14 -7.78 -21.06
C PRO A 532 22.64 -9.04 -21.77
N ALA A 533 23.03 -10.22 -21.29
CA ALA A 533 22.54 -11.50 -21.80
C ALA A 533 21.03 -11.65 -21.62
N ILE A 534 20.45 -11.02 -20.58
CA ILE A 534 19.02 -11.08 -20.30
C ILE A 534 18.21 -10.34 -21.38
N THR A 535 18.65 -9.15 -21.80
CA THR A 535 17.97 -8.34 -22.84
C THR A 535 17.75 -9.11 -24.14
N ASN A 536 18.66 -10.02 -24.47
CA ASN A 536 18.68 -10.75 -25.74
C ASN A 536 18.25 -12.21 -25.58
N HIS A 537 17.80 -12.60 -24.39
CA HIS A 537 17.39 -13.97 -24.12
C HIS A 537 16.04 -14.27 -24.77
N ASP A 538 15.86 -15.49 -25.26
CA ASP A 538 14.58 -15.91 -25.85
C ASP A 538 13.66 -16.43 -24.74
N ASP A 539 12.93 -15.53 -24.09
CA ASP A 539 12.03 -15.84 -22.97
C ASP A 539 10.53 -15.90 -23.33
N ASP A 540 10.17 -15.81 -24.62
CA ASP A 540 8.77 -15.76 -25.09
C ASP A 540 7.93 -14.58 -24.47
N GLY A 541 8.60 -13.51 -24.06
CA GLY A 541 8.01 -12.33 -23.42
C GLY A 541 7.59 -12.57 -21.96
N TYR A 542 8.26 -13.49 -21.26
CA TYR A 542 7.95 -13.83 -19.86
C TYR A 542 8.97 -13.27 -18.86
N LEU A 543 10.07 -12.66 -19.30
CA LEU A 543 11.07 -12.10 -18.40
C LEU A 543 11.08 -10.58 -18.48
N PHE A 544 11.02 -9.95 -17.31
CA PHE A 544 11.11 -8.52 -17.11
C PHE A 544 12.15 -8.23 -16.02
N ARG A 545 12.65 -7.00 -15.95
CA ARG A 545 13.47 -6.57 -14.81
C ARG A 545 13.28 -5.10 -14.47
N VAL A 546 13.30 -4.81 -13.18
CA VAL A 546 13.18 -3.44 -12.63
C VAL A 546 14.54 -2.78 -12.36
N VAL A 547 15.61 -3.38 -12.90
CA VAL A 547 16.99 -2.85 -12.85
C VAL A 547 17.51 -2.59 -14.26
N PRO A 548 18.30 -1.53 -14.47
CA PRO A 548 18.91 -1.25 -15.77
C PRO A 548 20.00 -2.28 -16.11
N SER A 549 20.29 -2.41 -17.41
CA SER A 549 21.28 -3.33 -17.96
C SER A 549 22.73 -2.89 -17.69
N ASP A 550 23.63 -3.85 -17.46
CA ASP A 550 25.09 -3.65 -17.38
C ASP A 550 25.67 -3.12 -18.69
N ALA A 551 24.95 -3.20 -19.82
CA ALA A 551 25.36 -2.55 -21.05
C ALA A 551 25.48 -1.03 -20.83
N GLN A 552 24.55 -0.46 -20.07
CA GLN A 552 24.59 0.95 -19.67
C GLN A 552 25.59 1.18 -18.53
N GLN A 553 25.65 0.27 -17.56
CA GLN A 553 26.59 0.39 -16.44
C GLN A 553 28.06 0.31 -16.86
N GLY A 554 28.36 -0.50 -17.89
CA GLY A 554 29.67 -0.60 -18.54
C GLY A 554 30.13 0.74 -19.10
N ALA A 555 29.23 1.48 -19.75
CA ALA A 555 29.49 2.84 -20.22
C ALA A 555 29.72 3.81 -19.05
N ALA A 556 28.86 3.76 -18.02
CA ALA A 556 29.01 4.59 -16.82
C ALA A 556 30.35 4.36 -16.11
N LEU A 557 30.77 3.10 -15.96
CA LEU A 557 32.04 2.73 -15.34
C LEU A 557 33.24 3.14 -16.20
N ALA A 558 33.17 2.97 -17.52
CA ALA A 558 34.21 3.42 -18.45
C ALA A 558 34.39 4.95 -18.44
N ASP A 559 33.29 5.70 -18.40
CA ASP A 559 33.32 7.17 -18.29
C ASP A 559 33.90 7.61 -16.94
N ALA A 560 33.47 7.00 -15.83
CA ALA A 560 34.00 7.29 -14.49
C ALA A 560 35.50 6.97 -14.39
N TYR A 561 35.91 5.82 -14.92
CA TYR A 561 37.31 5.42 -15.02
C TYR A 561 38.11 6.42 -15.86
N THR A 562 37.64 6.78 -17.05
CA THR A 562 38.32 7.75 -17.92
C THR A 562 38.44 9.13 -17.26
N ALA A 563 37.39 9.57 -16.56
CA ALA A 563 37.39 10.83 -15.84
C ALA A 563 38.43 10.85 -14.69
N SER A 564 38.77 9.70 -14.10
CA SER A 564 39.79 9.62 -13.05
C SER A 564 41.21 9.92 -13.56
N GLY A 565 41.47 9.79 -14.86
CA GLY A 565 42.78 10.02 -15.47
C GLY A 565 43.77 8.86 -15.35
N TYR A 566 43.37 7.73 -14.76
CA TYR A 566 44.10 6.45 -14.91
C TYR A 566 43.86 5.88 -16.32
N ASP A 567 44.86 5.20 -16.87
CA ASP A 567 44.89 4.85 -18.30
C ASP A 567 45.48 3.47 -18.62
N ASN A 568 45.84 2.67 -17.60
CA ASN A 568 46.40 1.33 -17.80
C ASN A 568 45.84 0.31 -16.78
N PRO A 569 44.52 0.01 -16.84
CA PRO A 569 43.87 -0.80 -15.83
C PRO A 569 44.08 -2.30 -16.05
N ALA A 570 44.09 -3.06 -14.96
CA ALA A 570 43.77 -4.48 -15.01
C ALA A 570 42.26 -4.68 -15.02
N LEU A 571 41.73 -5.61 -15.80
CA LEU A 571 40.34 -6.04 -15.72
C LEU A 571 40.23 -7.41 -15.08
N LEU A 572 39.62 -7.48 -13.90
CA LEU A 572 39.37 -8.70 -13.15
C LEU A 572 37.87 -9.01 -13.14
N SER A 573 37.46 -10.22 -13.50
CA SER A 573 36.03 -10.56 -13.58
C SER A 573 35.72 -12.00 -13.21
N MET A 574 34.52 -12.24 -12.69
CA MET A 574 33.97 -13.60 -12.59
C MET A 574 33.63 -14.14 -13.98
N THR A 575 33.68 -15.47 -14.14
CA THR A 575 33.32 -16.15 -15.40
C THR A 575 31.82 -16.36 -15.59
N ASN A 576 31.00 -16.10 -14.57
CA ASN A 576 29.54 -16.22 -14.65
C ASN A 576 28.88 -15.14 -15.54
N ASP A 577 27.57 -15.30 -15.81
CA ASP A 577 26.81 -14.44 -16.74
C ASP A 577 26.82 -12.94 -16.36
N TYR A 578 26.93 -12.62 -15.07
CA TYR A 578 27.07 -11.23 -14.60
C TYR A 578 28.49 -10.71 -14.88
N GLY A 579 29.50 -11.42 -14.35
CA GLY A 579 30.91 -11.03 -14.46
C GLY A 579 31.37 -10.87 -15.90
N ALA A 580 31.10 -11.87 -16.73
CA ALA A 580 31.49 -11.88 -18.14
C ALA A 580 30.73 -10.81 -18.96
N GLY A 581 29.43 -10.63 -18.69
CA GLY A 581 28.58 -9.68 -19.40
C GLY A 581 28.99 -8.23 -19.14
N PHE A 582 29.19 -7.87 -17.88
CA PHE A 582 29.60 -6.51 -17.50
C PHE A 582 31.07 -6.25 -17.88
N ALA A 583 31.98 -7.21 -17.70
CA ALA A 583 33.36 -7.04 -18.17
C ALA A 583 33.45 -6.80 -19.68
N ALA A 584 32.60 -7.46 -20.48
CA ALA A 584 32.49 -7.19 -21.91
C ALA A 584 31.93 -5.78 -22.19
N ALA A 585 30.89 -5.36 -21.47
CA ALA A 585 30.31 -4.01 -21.61
C ALA A 585 31.32 -2.90 -21.25
N PHE A 586 32.13 -3.08 -20.20
CA PHE A 586 33.20 -2.14 -19.88
C PHE A 586 34.22 -2.04 -21.02
N LYS A 587 34.70 -3.19 -21.53
CA LYS A 587 35.67 -3.21 -22.65
C LYS A 587 35.12 -2.61 -23.94
N GLU A 588 33.83 -2.73 -24.19
CA GLU A 588 33.21 -2.12 -25.37
C GLU A 588 33.19 -0.59 -25.29
N ASN A 589 33.13 -0.04 -24.08
CA ASN A 589 33.05 1.41 -23.84
C ASN A 589 34.40 2.04 -23.44
N TYR A 590 35.42 1.24 -23.12
CA TYR A 590 36.75 1.72 -22.78
C TYR A 590 37.68 1.73 -24.01
N ASP A 591 38.12 2.91 -24.43
CA ASP A 591 38.97 3.11 -25.61
C ASP A 591 40.47 2.80 -25.38
N GLY A 592 40.88 2.49 -24.14
CA GLY A 592 42.29 2.25 -23.78
C GLY A 592 42.71 0.78 -23.80
N ASP A 593 44.01 0.54 -23.58
CA ASP A 593 44.57 -0.81 -23.49
C ASP A 593 44.54 -1.32 -22.04
N LEU A 594 44.34 -2.64 -21.87
CA LEU A 594 44.44 -3.31 -20.57
C LEU A 594 45.88 -3.79 -20.33
N CYS A 595 46.45 -3.51 -19.16
CA CYS A 595 47.76 -4.06 -18.76
C CYS A 595 47.69 -5.56 -18.47
N ALA A 596 46.54 -6.02 -17.98
CA ALA A 596 46.25 -7.39 -17.61
C ALA A 596 44.73 -7.63 -17.69
N GLU A 597 44.35 -8.84 -18.06
CA GLU A 597 42.96 -9.30 -18.02
C GLU A 597 42.97 -10.71 -17.41
N ALA A 598 42.15 -10.90 -16.38
CA ALA A 598 42.01 -12.20 -15.72
C ALA A 598 40.54 -12.45 -15.35
N ALA A 599 40.10 -13.68 -15.63
CA ALA A 599 38.80 -14.17 -15.22
C ALA A 599 38.97 -15.34 -14.24
N TYR A 600 38.05 -15.49 -13.30
CA TYR A 600 38.06 -16.56 -12.30
C TYR A 600 36.68 -17.18 -12.10
N ASP A 601 36.68 -18.44 -11.66
CA ASP A 601 35.45 -19.21 -11.42
C ASP A 601 34.85 -18.88 -10.05
N ASP A 602 33.52 -19.01 -9.92
CA ASP A 602 32.74 -18.61 -8.73
C ASP A 602 33.19 -19.28 -7.40
N ASP A 603 33.91 -20.40 -7.44
CA ASP A 603 34.43 -21.10 -6.25
C ASP A 603 35.91 -20.79 -5.95
N THR A 604 36.49 -19.81 -6.66
CA THR A 604 37.87 -19.36 -6.44
C THR A 604 37.99 -18.70 -5.08
N THR A 605 38.97 -19.14 -4.28
CA THR A 605 39.25 -18.61 -2.93
C THR A 605 40.69 -18.15 -2.75
N ASP A 606 41.52 -18.36 -3.78
CA ASP A 606 42.93 -17.94 -3.81
C ASP A 606 43.15 -17.06 -5.04
N PHE A 607 43.44 -15.78 -4.79
CA PHE A 607 43.63 -14.76 -5.82
C PHE A 607 45.10 -14.38 -6.02
N THR A 608 46.05 -15.10 -5.40
CA THR A 608 47.48 -14.73 -5.46
C THR A 608 47.97 -14.61 -6.90
N ALA A 609 47.69 -15.60 -7.76
CA ALA A 609 48.11 -15.57 -9.17
C ALA A 609 47.43 -14.47 -9.98
N THR A 610 46.15 -14.17 -9.68
CA THR A 610 45.39 -13.09 -10.32
C THR A 610 46.02 -11.74 -9.99
N VAL A 611 46.34 -11.48 -8.72
CA VAL A 611 46.99 -10.25 -8.27
C VAL A 611 48.44 -10.16 -8.75
N GLU A 612 49.18 -11.28 -8.81
CA GLU A 612 50.53 -11.32 -9.39
C GLU A 612 50.52 -10.87 -10.86
N SER A 613 49.46 -11.22 -11.61
CA SER A 613 49.30 -10.77 -13.00
C SER A 613 49.18 -9.25 -13.10
N VAL A 614 48.44 -8.62 -12.18
CA VAL A 614 48.30 -7.15 -12.07
C VAL A 614 49.67 -6.50 -11.80
N ALA A 615 50.41 -7.04 -10.82
CA ALA A 615 51.75 -6.55 -10.50
C ALA A 615 52.71 -6.68 -11.69
N SER A 616 52.71 -7.84 -12.36
CA SER A 616 53.60 -8.13 -13.48
C SER A 616 53.28 -7.34 -14.75
N GLY A 617 52.01 -6.95 -14.94
CA GLY A 617 51.54 -6.11 -16.04
C GLY A 617 51.90 -4.64 -15.88
N GLY A 618 52.37 -4.21 -14.70
CA GLY A 618 52.67 -2.79 -14.44
C GLY A 618 51.40 -1.92 -14.46
N CYS A 619 50.28 -2.49 -14.02
CA CYS A 619 48.98 -1.84 -13.98
C CYS A 619 48.98 -0.63 -13.06
N ASP A 620 48.31 0.44 -13.46
CA ASP A 620 48.19 1.66 -12.64
C ASP A 620 46.89 1.73 -11.84
N SER A 621 45.97 0.79 -12.09
CA SER A 621 44.64 0.70 -11.51
C SER A 621 44.04 -0.68 -11.75
N VAL A 622 42.95 -1.01 -11.06
CA VAL A 622 42.19 -2.25 -11.24
C VAL A 622 40.71 -1.92 -11.45
N VAL A 623 40.10 -2.51 -12.46
CA VAL A 623 38.65 -2.58 -12.64
C VAL A 623 38.21 -4.00 -12.29
N MET A 624 37.34 -4.15 -11.30
CA MET A 624 36.83 -5.45 -10.86
C MET A 624 35.32 -5.59 -11.01
N VAL A 625 34.90 -6.68 -11.65
CA VAL A 625 33.51 -7.10 -11.78
C VAL A 625 33.33 -8.38 -10.95
N THR A 626 32.93 -8.20 -9.70
CA THR A 626 33.04 -9.19 -8.63
C THR A 626 31.88 -9.07 -7.65
N TYR A 627 31.60 -10.13 -6.90
CA TYR A 627 30.78 -10.03 -5.69
C TYR A 627 31.61 -9.62 -4.47
N ALA A 628 30.92 -9.19 -3.41
CA ALA A 628 31.49 -8.63 -2.20
C ALA A 628 32.58 -9.49 -1.53
N THR A 629 32.36 -10.80 -1.39
CA THR A 629 33.37 -11.67 -0.74
C THR A 629 34.67 -11.72 -1.55
N ASP A 630 34.55 -11.97 -2.85
CA ASP A 630 35.69 -12.13 -3.74
C ASP A 630 36.43 -10.80 -3.95
N GLY A 631 35.69 -9.70 -4.04
CA GLY A 631 36.26 -8.35 -4.17
C GLY A 631 37.09 -7.96 -2.95
N ALA A 632 36.66 -8.36 -1.74
CA ALA A 632 37.43 -8.15 -0.53
C ALA A 632 38.71 -8.99 -0.53
N TYR A 633 38.64 -10.27 -0.92
CA TYR A 633 39.83 -11.13 -1.03
C TYR A 633 40.84 -10.61 -2.07
N ILE A 634 40.37 -10.11 -3.21
CA ILE A 634 41.24 -9.49 -4.22
C ILE A 634 41.92 -8.24 -3.66
N ALA A 635 41.17 -7.34 -3.00
CA ALA A 635 41.72 -6.11 -2.43
C ALA A 635 42.71 -6.39 -1.28
N GLU A 636 42.46 -7.39 -0.43
CA GLU A 636 43.37 -7.82 0.63
C GLU A 636 44.63 -8.49 0.08
N GLU A 637 44.51 -9.28 -0.98
CA GLU A 637 45.64 -9.89 -1.65
C GLU A 637 46.50 -8.81 -2.35
N MET A 638 45.89 -7.80 -2.97
CA MET A 638 46.60 -6.62 -3.50
C MET A 638 47.41 -5.92 -2.40
N ALA A 639 46.81 -5.68 -1.23
CA ALA A 639 47.50 -5.10 -0.09
C ALA A 639 48.65 -5.98 0.41
N THR A 640 48.45 -7.30 0.45
CA THR A 640 49.47 -8.30 0.84
C THR A 640 50.68 -8.28 -0.10
N GLN A 641 50.44 -8.11 -1.40
CA GLN A 641 51.50 -8.00 -2.42
C GLN A 641 52.08 -6.58 -2.56
N GLY A 642 51.59 -5.61 -1.78
CA GLY A 642 52.09 -4.24 -1.77
C GLY A 642 51.64 -3.39 -2.95
N LEU A 643 50.53 -3.74 -3.61
CA LEU A 643 49.91 -2.96 -4.67
C LEU A 643 48.98 -1.89 -4.06
N ALA A 644 49.44 -0.64 -4.07
CA ALA A 644 48.67 0.53 -3.63
C ALA A 644 48.18 1.35 -4.83
N ILE A 645 47.35 0.73 -5.68
CA ILE A 645 46.73 1.33 -6.86
C ILE A 645 45.21 1.42 -6.69
N PRO A 646 44.52 2.40 -7.29
CA PRO A 646 43.07 2.55 -7.16
C PRO A 646 42.30 1.35 -7.72
N ILE A 647 41.13 1.11 -7.13
CA ILE A 647 40.21 0.07 -7.56
C ILE A 647 38.89 0.73 -7.98
N PHE A 648 38.39 0.30 -9.13
CA PHE A 648 37.10 0.65 -9.70
C PHE A 648 36.23 -0.61 -9.78
N GLY A 649 34.92 -0.50 -9.61
CA GLY A 649 34.04 -1.67 -9.76
C GLY A 649 32.58 -1.36 -10.01
N GLY A 650 31.82 -2.43 -10.17
CA GLY A 650 30.39 -2.41 -10.45
C GLY A 650 29.50 -2.50 -9.21
N ASP A 651 28.22 -2.75 -9.48
CA ASP A 651 27.13 -2.90 -8.52
C ASP A 651 27.35 -4.05 -7.53
N GLY A 652 28.04 -5.13 -7.93
CA GLY A 652 28.29 -6.31 -7.11
C GLY A 652 29.07 -6.05 -5.80
N ILE A 653 29.74 -4.90 -5.70
CA ILE A 653 30.45 -4.41 -4.51
C ILE A 653 29.98 -3.03 -4.04
N ALA A 654 28.91 -2.49 -4.64
CA ALA A 654 28.48 -1.11 -4.44
C ALA A 654 27.48 -0.94 -3.28
N ASP A 655 27.79 -1.57 -2.15
CA ASP A 655 27.01 -1.48 -0.91
C ASP A 655 27.95 -1.20 0.27
N VAL A 656 27.52 -0.37 1.22
CA VAL A 656 28.36 -0.02 2.39
C VAL A 656 28.76 -1.26 3.21
N SER A 657 27.93 -2.31 3.19
CA SER A 657 28.20 -3.60 3.82
C SER A 657 29.30 -4.42 3.14
N PHE A 658 29.78 -4.02 1.96
CA PHE A 658 30.98 -4.60 1.34
C PHE A 658 32.18 -4.57 2.30
N ALA A 659 32.29 -3.53 3.13
CA ALA A 659 33.29 -3.43 4.18
C ALA A 659 33.30 -4.61 5.17
N ASN A 660 32.14 -5.25 5.39
CA ASN A 660 32.03 -6.40 6.30
C ASN A 660 32.69 -7.67 5.74
N ALA A 661 32.97 -7.72 4.43
CA ALA A 661 33.69 -8.83 3.81
C ALA A 661 35.21 -8.76 4.06
N PHE A 662 35.74 -7.61 4.48
CA PHE A 662 37.15 -7.42 4.76
C PHE A 662 37.52 -7.85 6.18
N THR A 663 38.72 -8.42 6.34
CA THR A 663 39.38 -8.56 7.64
C THR A 663 39.99 -7.24 8.13
N ASP A 664 40.40 -6.37 7.20
CA ASP A 664 40.79 -4.98 7.45
C ASP A 664 39.92 -4.02 6.63
N ALA A 665 38.86 -3.50 7.26
CA ALA A 665 37.91 -2.59 6.62
C ALA A 665 38.53 -1.27 6.14
N SER A 666 39.75 -0.90 6.57
CA SER A 666 40.40 0.32 6.07
C SER A 666 40.79 0.23 4.58
N LEU A 667 40.94 -1.00 4.05
CA LEU A 667 41.28 -1.27 2.66
C LEU A 667 40.14 -0.97 1.68
N VAL A 668 38.90 -0.80 2.16
CA VAL A 668 37.79 -0.37 1.30
C VAL A 668 37.89 1.09 0.89
N SER A 669 38.63 1.90 1.67
CA SER A 669 38.70 3.35 1.45
C SER A 669 39.33 3.69 0.10
N GLY A 670 38.66 4.54 -0.67
CA GLY A 670 39.12 5.00 -1.98
C GLY A 670 38.70 4.10 -3.15
N ILE A 671 38.03 2.98 -2.90
CA ILE A 671 37.40 2.19 -3.98
C ILE A 671 36.25 3.01 -4.57
N THR A 672 36.23 3.16 -5.89
CA THR A 672 35.15 3.86 -6.63
C THR A 672 34.27 2.83 -7.33
N VAL A 673 32.96 2.97 -7.23
CA VAL A 673 31.99 2.02 -7.77
C VAL A 673 30.88 2.71 -8.54
N THR A 674 30.29 2.01 -9.50
CA THR A 674 29.01 2.40 -10.10
C THR A 674 27.89 1.52 -9.58
N LYS A 675 26.68 2.07 -9.41
CA LYS A 675 25.48 1.31 -9.08
C LYS A 675 24.24 1.96 -9.69
N PRO A 676 23.15 1.22 -9.95
CA PRO A 676 21.89 1.82 -10.35
C PRO A 676 21.48 2.97 -9.41
N ALA A 677 21.11 4.11 -10.00
CA ALA A 677 20.63 5.26 -9.25
C ALA A 677 19.16 5.04 -8.86
N SER A 678 18.80 5.45 -7.65
CA SER A 678 17.38 5.57 -7.29
C SER A 678 16.75 6.73 -8.05
N GLY A 679 15.47 6.57 -8.39
CA GLY A 679 14.64 7.65 -8.91
C GLY A 679 14.45 8.79 -7.90
N PRO A 680 13.79 9.88 -8.34
CA PRO A 680 13.49 11.00 -7.46
C PRO A 680 12.66 10.55 -6.26
N SER A 681 12.77 11.27 -5.14
CA SER A 681 12.01 10.97 -3.92
C SER A 681 10.52 10.88 -4.20
N SER A 682 9.89 9.76 -3.84
CA SER A 682 8.46 9.52 -3.98
C SER A 682 7.82 9.20 -2.61
N SER A 683 6.50 9.34 -2.52
CA SER A 683 5.75 8.91 -1.33
C SER A 683 5.90 7.41 -1.07
N LEU A 684 5.96 6.61 -2.14
CA LEU A 684 6.15 5.17 -2.07
C LEU A 684 7.55 4.79 -1.59
N GLY A 685 8.58 5.48 -2.09
CA GLY A 685 9.96 5.33 -1.60
C GLY A 685 10.09 5.71 -0.13
N ALA A 686 9.48 6.82 0.30
CA ALA A 686 9.46 7.23 1.71
C ALA A 686 8.71 6.24 2.61
N MET A 687 7.59 5.68 2.13
CA MET A 687 6.83 4.63 2.80
C MET A 687 7.68 3.38 2.96
N PHE A 688 8.32 2.93 1.88
CA PHE A 688 9.24 1.79 1.90
C PHE A 688 10.37 2.02 2.91
N ASP A 689 11.08 3.14 2.83
CA ASP A 689 12.22 3.44 3.70
C ASP A 689 11.81 3.44 5.19
N MET A 690 10.61 3.92 5.52
CA MET A 690 10.09 3.91 6.88
C MET A 690 9.88 2.47 7.40
N PHE A 691 9.18 1.62 6.65
CA PHE A 691 8.88 0.27 7.10
C PHE A 691 10.09 -0.66 7.00
N TYR A 692 10.83 -0.59 5.90
CA TYR A 692 12.07 -1.33 5.72
C TYR A 692 13.10 -0.93 6.78
N GLY A 693 13.34 0.37 6.98
CA GLY A 693 14.33 0.85 7.95
C GLY A 693 14.03 0.39 9.37
N ALA A 694 12.77 0.45 9.80
CA ALA A 694 12.36 -0.05 11.11
C ALA A 694 12.55 -1.58 11.25
N ALA A 695 12.17 -2.35 10.22
CA ALA A 695 12.29 -3.80 10.23
C ALA A 695 13.75 -4.28 10.12
N ALA A 696 14.55 -3.65 9.26
CA ALA A 696 15.98 -3.93 9.08
C ALA A 696 16.75 -3.64 10.38
N ALA A 697 16.51 -2.49 11.02
CA ALA A 697 17.12 -2.15 12.30
C ALA A 697 16.76 -3.18 13.39
N ALA A 698 15.51 -3.64 13.45
CA ALA A 698 15.08 -4.68 14.38
C ALA A 698 15.74 -6.04 14.11
N ALA A 699 16.06 -6.33 12.85
CA ALA A 699 16.78 -7.53 12.43
C ALA A 699 18.31 -7.42 12.56
N GLY A 700 18.84 -6.24 12.91
CA GLY A 700 20.28 -5.98 12.98
C GLY A 700 20.94 -5.91 11.61
N TYR A 701 20.18 -5.52 10.58
CA TYR A 701 20.65 -5.36 9.21
C TYR A 701 20.84 -3.87 8.89
N ASP A 702 21.97 -3.52 8.28
CA ASP A 702 22.29 -2.15 7.88
C ASP A 702 22.45 -2.11 6.35
N GLY A 703 21.69 -1.23 5.69
CA GLY A 703 21.73 -1.06 4.23
C GLY A 703 21.09 -2.19 3.42
N GLY A 704 21.61 -2.42 2.20
CA GLY A 704 21.12 -3.40 1.23
C GLY A 704 20.79 -2.79 -0.13
N ILE A 705 21.70 -2.92 -1.10
CA ILE A 705 21.44 -2.70 -2.53
C ILE A 705 20.27 -3.57 -3.01
N TYR A 706 19.50 -3.09 -3.98
CA TYR A 706 18.34 -3.78 -4.58
C TYR A 706 17.13 -4.03 -3.68
N THR A 707 17.10 -3.51 -2.45
CA THR A 707 15.98 -3.73 -1.53
C THR A 707 14.70 -3.01 -1.98
N ARG A 708 14.81 -1.81 -2.56
CA ARG A 708 13.67 -1.10 -3.15
C ARG A 708 13.15 -1.81 -4.40
N GLU A 709 14.05 -2.38 -5.19
CA GLU A 709 13.76 -3.13 -6.40
C GLU A 709 13.08 -4.46 -6.10
N VAL A 710 13.42 -5.12 -4.98
CA VAL A 710 12.66 -6.27 -4.48
C VAL A 710 11.22 -5.88 -4.18
N PHE A 711 11.02 -4.72 -3.52
CA PHE A 711 9.68 -4.22 -3.25
C PHE A 711 8.92 -3.99 -4.56
N ASP A 712 9.55 -3.35 -5.54
CA ASP A 712 8.95 -3.01 -6.83
C ASP A 712 8.59 -4.24 -7.65
N ALA A 713 9.48 -5.23 -7.74
CA ALA A 713 9.21 -6.46 -8.48
C ALA A 713 8.01 -7.23 -7.90
N VAL A 714 7.94 -7.36 -6.58
CA VAL A 714 6.81 -8.02 -5.90
C VAL A 714 5.51 -7.23 -6.11
N ALA A 715 5.56 -5.89 -5.94
CA ALA A 715 4.39 -5.05 -6.11
C ALA A 715 3.86 -5.09 -7.56
N ILE A 716 4.74 -4.93 -8.56
CA ILE A 716 4.38 -4.95 -9.98
C ILE A 716 3.73 -6.28 -10.39
N ILE A 717 4.23 -7.43 -9.91
CA ILE A 717 3.60 -8.74 -10.17
C ILE A 717 2.19 -8.80 -9.55
N GLY A 718 2.05 -8.39 -8.30
CA GLY A 718 0.75 -8.41 -7.61
C GLY A 718 -0.27 -7.49 -8.30
N LEU A 719 0.17 -6.32 -8.75
CA LEU A 719 -0.65 -5.36 -9.49
C LEU A 719 -1.06 -5.87 -10.86
N ALA A 720 -0.14 -6.52 -11.57
CA ALA A 720 -0.43 -7.16 -12.84
C ALA A 720 -1.53 -8.22 -12.67
N GLU A 721 -1.44 -9.10 -11.68
CA GLU A 721 -2.50 -10.09 -11.43
C GLU A 721 -3.82 -9.45 -10.99
N ALA A 722 -3.78 -8.48 -10.07
CA ALA A 722 -4.98 -7.76 -9.63
C ALA A 722 -5.69 -7.04 -10.79
N THR A 723 -4.91 -6.49 -11.74
CA THR A 723 -5.44 -5.85 -12.95
C THR A 723 -6.02 -6.89 -13.90
N ALA A 724 -5.35 -8.04 -14.07
CA ALA A 724 -5.83 -9.14 -14.91
C ALA A 724 -7.19 -9.65 -14.43
N LEU A 725 -7.35 -9.88 -13.12
CA LEU A 725 -8.61 -10.34 -12.53
C LEU A 725 -9.77 -9.34 -12.66
N ARG A 726 -9.49 -8.09 -13.05
CA ARG A 726 -10.49 -7.02 -13.22
C ARG A 726 -10.72 -6.61 -14.67
N THR A 727 -9.90 -7.08 -15.60
CA THR A 727 -9.92 -6.64 -17.01
C THR A 727 -10.34 -7.78 -17.92
N PRO A 728 -11.41 -7.63 -18.73
CA PRO A 728 -11.79 -8.66 -19.69
C PRO A 728 -10.91 -8.57 -20.95
N ILE A 729 -9.80 -9.31 -21.00
CA ILE A 729 -9.03 -9.54 -22.23
C ILE A 729 -9.01 -11.03 -22.58
N ALA A 730 -8.42 -11.40 -23.73
CA ALA A 730 -8.47 -12.79 -24.20
C ALA A 730 -7.54 -13.74 -23.43
N THR A 731 -6.64 -13.19 -22.62
CA THR A 731 -5.60 -13.89 -21.86
C THR A 731 -5.44 -13.17 -20.50
N ASP A 732 -6.13 -13.67 -19.47
CA ASP A 732 -6.33 -12.95 -18.20
C ASP A 732 -5.30 -13.35 -17.13
N GLY A 733 -4.00 -13.21 -17.43
CA GLY A 733 -2.93 -13.49 -16.45
C GLY A 733 -1.95 -12.33 -16.27
N ALA A 734 -1.20 -12.32 -15.15
CA ALA A 734 -0.20 -11.31 -14.85
C ALA A 734 0.73 -10.96 -16.03
N LYS A 735 1.15 -11.97 -16.83
CA LYS A 735 2.03 -11.75 -17.99
C LYS A 735 1.48 -10.72 -18.98
N ASP A 736 0.21 -10.80 -19.32
CA ASP A 736 -0.38 -9.96 -20.36
C ASP A 736 -0.63 -8.53 -19.89
N MET A 737 -0.71 -8.33 -18.57
CA MET A 737 -0.80 -7.01 -17.97
C MET A 737 0.56 -6.31 -17.92
N LEU A 738 1.64 -7.05 -17.68
CA LEU A 738 3.01 -6.52 -17.66
C LEU A 738 3.40 -5.94 -19.02
N GLY A 739 3.92 -4.71 -19.02
CA GLY A 739 4.31 -3.97 -20.22
C GLY A 739 3.14 -3.44 -21.06
N THR A 740 1.90 -3.82 -20.76
CA THR A 740 0.70 -3.41 -21.51
C THR A 740 -0.16 -2.41 -20.75
N LEU A 741 -0.56 -2.76 -19.51
CA LEU A 741 -1.35 -1.91 -18.62
C LEU A 741 -0.60 -1.59 -17.32
N VAL A 742 0.28 -2.49 -16.88
CA VAL A 742 1.14 -2.31 -15.72
C VAL A 742 2.57 -2.15 -16.22
N ALA A 743 3.20 -1.03 -15.87
CA ALA A 743 4.55 -0.64 -16.29
C ALA A 743 4.69 -0.55 -17.82
N ALA A 744 3.69 0.01 -18.49
CA ALA A 744 3.73 0.26 -19.93
C ALA A 744 4.46 1.58 -20.24
N GLN A 745 5.06 1.73 -21.43
CA GLN A 745 5.74 2.97 -21.82
C GLN A 745 4.83 4.22 -21.75
N GLY A 746 3.52 4.07 -22.01
CA GLY A 746 2.55 5.17 -21.91
C GLY A 746 1.93 5.36 -20.51
N ALA A 747 2.18 4.42 -19.59
CA ALA A 747 1.63 4.39 -18.24
C ALA A 747 2.65 3.69 -17.31
N PRO A 748 3.78 4.37 -17.00
CA PRO A 748 4.80 3.81 -16.13
C PRO A 748 4.23 3.56 -14.73
N GLN A 749 4.77 2.58 -14.02
CA GLN A 749 4.39 2.26 -12.65
C GLN A 749 5.40 2.81 -11.67
N ASP A 750 4.91 3.60 -10.72
CA ASP A 750 5.76 4.16 -9.68
C ASP A 750 6.10 3.10 -8.63
N GLY A 751 7.39 3.00 -8.33
CA GLY A 751 7.99 2.12 -7.35
C GLY A 751 8.73 2.89 -6.24
N ALA A 752 9.23 2.13 -5.27
CA ALA A 752 10.17 2.59 -4.26
C ALA A 752 11.54 2.96 -4.87
N SER A 753 12.00 2.25 -5.91
CA SER A 753 13.29 2.52 -6.56
C SER A 753 13.20 3.56 -7.67
N GLY A 754 12.00 3.88 -8.16
CA GLY A 754 11.77 4.83 -9.24
C GLY A 754 10.52 4.49 -10.04
N SER A 755 10.36 5.12 -11.21
CA SER A 755 9.25 4.82 -12.12
C SER A 755 9.69 3.77 -13.14
N HIS A 756 8.85 2.75 -13.34
CA HIS A 756 9.15 1.58 -14.15
C HIS A 756 8.26 1.52 -15.40
N ALA A 757 8.90 1.49 -16.57
CA ALA A 757 8.26 1.19 -17.84
C ALA A 757 9.11 0.16 -18.58
N PHE A 758 8.52 -0.99 -18.87
CA PHE A 758 9.18 -2.03 -19.63
C PHE A 758 9.21 -1.67 -21.10
N ASP A 759 10.37 -1.82 -21.73
CA ASP A 759 10.51 -1.81 -23.17
C ASP A 759 10.08 -3.15 -23.80
N ASP A 760 10.24 -3.27 -25.11
CA ASP A 760 9.85 -4.47 -25.86
C ASP A 760 10.65 -5.73 -25.47
N ASN A 761 11.80 -5.57 -24.78
CA ASN A 761 12.63 -6.66 -24.26
C ASN A 761 12.38 -6.94 -22.77
N GLY A 762 11.42 -6.25 -22.13
CA GLY A 762 11.15 -6.37 -20.70
C GLY A 762 12.14 -5.62 -19.80
N ASP A 763 12.98 -4.74 -20.37
CA ASP A 763 13.97 -3.96 -19.65
C ASP A 763 13.41 -2.59 -19.21
N VAL A 764 13.96 -2.05 -18.12
CA VAL A 764 13.76 -0.64 -17.75
C VAL A 764 15.00 0.19 -18.10
N ALA A 765 14.79 1.45 -18.50
CA ALA A 765 15.88 2.40 -18.67
C ALA A 765 16.56 2.76 -17.33
N GLY A 766 15.82 2.67 -16.23
CA GLY A 766 16.27 3.09 -14.89
C GLY A 766 16.42 4.61 -14.77
N SER A 767 16.99 5.05 -13.65
CA SER A 767 17.23 6.47 -13.36
C SER A 767 18.70 6.89 -13.59
N GLY A 768 19.44 6.10 -14.37
CA GLY A 768 20.89 6.24 -14.53
C GLY A 768 21.68 5.48 -13.46
N PHE A 769 22.94 5.88 -13.26
CA PHE A 769 23.86 5.25 -12.31
C PHE A 769 24.50 6.29 -11.40
N ASP A 770 24.62 5.97 -10.12
CA ASP A 770 25.46 6.71 -9.18
C ASP A 770 26.91 6.25 -9.31
N VAL A 771 27.85 7.18 -9.23
CA VAL A 771 29.27 6.89 -9.03
C VAL A 771 29.62 7.28 -7.60
N CYS A 772 30.05 6.29 -6.82
CA CYS A 772 30.26 6.43 -5.39
C CYS A 772 31.68 6.06 -5.02
N THR A 773 32.22 6.68 -3.97
CA THR A 773 33.54 6.35 -3.44
C THR A 773 33.42 5.94 -1.97
N PHE A 774 34.08 4.86 -1.62
CA PHE A 774 34.15 4.39 -0.25
C PHE A 774 35.08 5.27 0.60
N GLY A 775 34.64 5.60 1.80
CA GLY A 775 35.45 6.22 2.85
C GLY A 775 35.53 5.33 4.07
N ALA A 776 36.64 5.40 4.80
CA ALA A 776 36.77 4.81 6.13
C ALA A 776 37.34 5.85 7.10
N ASP A 777 36.70 6.03 8.26
CA ASP A 777 37.23 6.91 9.30
C ASP A 777 38.26 6.19 10.20
N ALA A 778 38.93 6.95 11.07
CA ALA A 778 39.93 6.40 12.00
C ALA A 778 39.35 5.44 13.06
N ALA A 779 38.02 5.38 13.20
CA ALA A 779 37.32 4.45 14.06
C ALA A 779 36.88 3.17 13.33
N GLY A 780 37.11 3.09 12.01
CA GLY A 780 36.74 1.96 11.16
C GLY A 780 35.29 2.02 10.66
N ASN A 781 34.58 3.14 10.83
CA ASN A 781 33.26 3.31 10.23
C ASN A 781 33.42 3.58 8.74
N THR A 782 32.68 2.83 7.94
CA THR A 782 32.71 2.94 6.47
C THR A 782 31.52 3.73 5.96
N THR A 783 31.73 4.48 4.88
CA THR A 783 30.70 5.26 4.20
C THR A 783 30.80 5.03 2.71
N LEU A 784 29.68 5.07 2.00
CA LEU A 784 29.63 5.08 0.55
C LEU A 784 29.07 6.43 0.09
N ASP A 785 29.94 7.32 -0.40
CA ASP A 785 29.56 8.67 -0.81
C ASP A 785 29.31 8.71 -2.32
N CYS A 786 28.05 8.85 -2.73
CA CYS A 786 27.64 8.95 -4.12
C CYS A 786 27.64 10.42 -4.56
N HIS A 787 28.79 10.87 -5.05
CA HIS A 787 29.06 12.27 -5.37
C HIS A 787 28.85 12.60 -6.85
N SER A 788 28.62 11.61 -7.72
CA SER A 788 28.52 11.81 -9.17
C SER A 788 27.45 10.90 -9.76
N SER A 789 26.94 11.27 -10.93
CA SER A 789 25.87 10.53 -11.60
C SER A 789 26.16 10.37 -13.08
N TRP A 790 25.57 9.35 -13.67
CA TRP A 790 25.63 9.07 -15.10
C TRP A 790 24.23 8.81 -15.63
N GLY A 791 23.85 9.54 -16.69
CA GLY A 791 22.56 9.37 -17.38
C GLY A 791 22.75 8.93 -18.83
N LEU A 792 21.79 8.18 -19.37
CA LEU A 792 21.86 7.64 -20.74
C LEU A 792 22.02 8.73 -21.80
N PHE A 793 21.48 9.94 -21.57
CA PHE A 793 21.56 11.06 -22.52
C PHE A 793 22.52 12.16 -22.07
N GLU A 794 22.69 12.32 -20.76
CA GLU A 794 23.53 13.33 -20.13
C GLU A 794 25.01 12.93 -20.09
N GLY A 795 25.29 11.62 -20.09
CA GLY A 795 26.60 11.07 -19.78
C GLY A 795 26.99 11.32 -18.33
N LEU A 796 28.30 11.33 -18.06
CA LEU A 796 28.85 11.55 -16.73
C LEU A 796 28.72 13.02 -16.27
N ILE A 797 28.10 13.21 -15.10
CA ILE A 797 28.15 14.43 -14.31
C ILE A 797 29.12 14.20 -13.15
N ASP A 798 30.37 14.62 -13.34
CA ASP A 798 31.43 14.49 -12.36
C ASP A 798 31.32 15.57 -11.26
N GLY A 799 30.93 15.13 -10.07
CA GLY A 799 30.86 15.92 -8.84
C GLY A 799 32.02 15.68 -7.87
N GLY A 800 33.07 14.93 -8.26
CA GLY A 800 34.24 14.75 -7.41
C GLY A 800 35.00 13.43 -7.54
N ILE A 801 35.00 12.77 -8.70
CA ILE A 801 35.78 11.53 -8.90
C ILE A 801 37.26 11.81 -8.67
N ALA A 802 37.88 11.02 -7.79
CA ALA A 802 39.29 11.14 -7.45
C ALA A 802 40.18 11.05 -8.70
N LYS A 803 41.09 12.01 -8.85
CA LYS A 803 41.98 12.10 -10.01
C LYS A 803 43.32 11.43 -9.72
N LYS A 804 43.91 10.82 -10.75
CA LYS A 804 45.31 10.39 -10.76
C LYS A 804 46.18 11.58 -10.32
N PRO A 805 47.03 11.42 -9.29
CA PRO A 805 47.89 12.51 -8.85
C PRO A 805 48.77 12.98 -10.01
N GLU A 806 48.74 14.28 -10.30
CA GLU A 806 49.67 14.87 -11.26
C GLU A 806 51.11 14.61 -10.78
N PRO A 807 52.04 14.24 -11.68
CA PRO A 807 53.44 14.17 -11.32
C PRO A 807 53.87 15.48 -10.68
N VAL A 808 54.40 15.43 -9.46
CA VAL A 808 54.89 16.63 -8.78
C VAL A 808 56.04 17.18 -9.61
N ASP A 809 55.83 18.35 -10.22
CA ASP A 809 56.91 19.04 -10.90
C ASP A 809 57.94 19.46 -9.84
N VAL A 810 59.15 18.88 -9.90
CA VAL A 810 60.30 19.24 -9.10
C VAL A 810 61.14 20.20 -9.95
N PRO A 811 61.02 21.53 -9.76
CA PRO A 811 61.80 22.48 -10.52
C PRO A 811 63.25 22.45 -10.01
N GLY A 812 64.21 22.40 -10.92
CA GLY A 812 65.62 22.50 -10.57
C GLY A 812 66.53 22.28 -11.76
N CYS A 813 67.80 22.61 -11.61
CA CYS A 813 68.74 22.46 -12.71
C CYS A 813 68.88 20.98 -13.12
N MET A 814 68.48 20.65 -14.36
CA MET A 814 68.56 19.31 -14.93
C MET A 814 69.92 19.02 -15.61
N ASP A 815 70.79 20.04 -15.74
CA ASP A 815 72.13 19.87 -16.32
C ASP A 815 73.10 19.28 -15.28
N SER A 816 73.48 18.01 -15.49
CA SER A 816 74.44 17.28 -14.65
C SER A 816 75.83 17.93 -14.50
N THR A 817 76.14 18.96 -15.30
CA THR A 817 77.41 19.69 -15.26
C THR A 817 77.33 21.04 -14.53
N ALA A 818 76.13 21.48 -14.13
CA ALA A 818 75.94 22.68 -13.34
C ALA A 818 76.28 22.45 -11.86
N ASN A 819 76.68 23.53 -11.18
CA ASN A 819 77.06 23.51 -9.76
C ASN A 819 75.88 23.17 -8.82
N ASN A 820 74.64 23.35 -9.28
CA ASN A 820 73.40 23.11 -8.53
C ASN A 820 72.47 22.10 -9.23
N PHE A 821 73.04 21.13 -9.95
CA PHE A 821 72.28 20.01 -10.51
C PHE A 821 71.40 19.31 -9.46
N ASN A 822 70.13 19.08 -9.80
CA ASN A 822 69.18 18.32 -9.00
C ASN A 822 68.77 17.05 -9.77
N ALA A 823 69.17 15.88 -9.26
CA ALA A 823 68.86 14.59 -9.88
C ALA A 823 67.37 14.22 -9.81
N ASP A 824 66.62 14.85 -8.90
CA ASP A 824 65.19 14.65 -8.73
C ASP A 824 64.38 15.69 -9.52
N ALA A 825 65.03 16.62 -10.23
CA ALA A 825 64.32 17.64 -11.01
C ALA A 825 63.63 17.02 -12.24
N THR A 826 62.34 17.32 -12.38
CA THR A 826 61.50 16.88 -13.50
C THR A 826 61.26 18.00 -14.53
N SER A 827 61.66 19.24 -14.20
CA SER A 827 61.58 20.42 -15.06
C SER A 827 62.72 21.39 -14.76
N ASP A 828 63.37 21.91 -15.80
CA ASP A 828 64.46 22.89 -15.66
C ASP A 828 63.88 24.29 -15.40
N ASP A 829 64.17 24.82 -14.22
CA ASP A 829 63.72 26.14 -13.78
C ASP A 829 64.67 27.28 -14.18
N GLY A 830 65.70 26.97 -14.95
CA GLY A 830 66.73 27.93 -15.37
C GLY A 830 67.67 28.34 -14.24
N SER A 831 67.65 27.62 -13.10
CA SER A 831 68.53 27.89 -11.97
C SER A 831 69.95 27.41 -12.17
N CYS A 832 70.29 26.72 -13.29
CA CYS A 832 71.63 26.18 -13.53
C CYS A 832 72.72 27.26 -13.42
N THR A 833 73.61 27.06 -12.45
CA THR A 833 74.79 27.91 -12.21
C THR A 833 76.04 27.21 -12.66
N PHE A 834 76.89 27.94 -13.38
CA PHE A 834 78.19 27.48 -13.85
C PHE A 834 79.26 28.47 -13.39
N ASP A 835 80.46 28.01 -13.06
CA ASP A 835 81.57 28.91 -12.75
C ASP A 835 81.99 29.68 -14.03
N THR A 836 81.64 30.96 -14.11
CA THR A 836 82.06 31.82 -15.22
C THR A 836 83.43 32.43 -14.94
N THR A 837 84.47 32.00 -15.67
CA THR A 837 85.70 32.80 -15.80
C THR A 837 85.57 33.70 -17.03
N GLU A 838 85.00 34.88 -16.88
CA GLU A 838 85.09 35.96 -17.88
C GLU A 838 85.98 37.09 -17.30
N PRO A 839 87.00 37.58 -18.03
CA PRO A 839 87.91 38.62 -17.53
C PRO A 839 87.25 40.01 -17.56
N GLU A 840 87.54 40.83 -16.55
CA GLU A 840 87.04 42.21 -16.46
C GLU A 840 87.59 43.09 -17.59
N ASP A 841 86.69 43.86 -18.23
CA ASP A 841 87.04 44.86 -19.23
C ASP A 841 87.87 46.00 -18.62
N VAL A 842 89.01 46.32 -19.25
CA VAL A 842 89.85 47.48 -18.89
C VAL A 842 89.48 48.66 -19.80
N PRO A 843 88.79 49.70 -19.30
CA PRO A 843 88.41 50.85 -20.12
C PRO A 843 89.59 51.79 -20.34
N GLY A 844 89.78 52.30 -21.56
CA GLY A 844 90.79 53.30 -21.90
C GLY A 844 90.89 53.58 -23.40
N CYS A 845 91.53 54.69 -23.80
CA CYS A 845 91.65 55.04 -25.22
C CYS A 845 92.34 53.95 -26.05
N MET A 846 91.62 53.35 -27.02
CA MET A 846 92.14 52.27 -27.87
C MET A 846 92.72 52.73 -29.23
N ASP A 847 92.70 54.04 -29.53
CA ASP A 847 93.27 54.56 -30.77
C ASP A 847 94.74 54.96 -30.61
N SER A 848 95.63 54.22 -31.28
CA SER A 848 97.08 54.43 -31.27
C SER A 848 97.55 55.80 -31.77
N ALA A 849 96.69 56.60 -32.41
CA ALA A 849 97.00 57.95 -32.86
C ALA A 849 96.68 59.04 -31.82
N ALA A 850 96.05 58.69 -30.70
CA ALA A 850 95.74 59.61 -29.61
C ALA A 850 96.96 59.85 -28.72
N ASP A 851 97.06 61.05 -28.16
CA ASP A 851 98.14 61.44 -27.24
C ASP A 851 98.12 60.63 -25.92
N ASN A 852 96.98 60.02 -25.58
CA ASN A 852 96.77 59.19 -24.38
C ASN A 852 96.31 57.75 -24.66
N PHE A 853 96.69 57.18 -25.81
CA PHE A 853 96.46 55.77 -26.14
C PHE A 853 96.93 54.80 -25.05
N ASN A 854 96.07 53.84 -24.67
CA ASN A 854 96.38 52.74 -23.76
C ASN A 854 96.29 51.39 -24.48
N ALA A 855 97.43 50.71 -24.64
CA ALA A 855 97.52 49.43 -25.34
C ALA A 855 96.88 48.25 -24.60
N ASP A 856 96.62 48.38 -23.30
CA ASP A 856 96.02 47.33 -22.47
C ASP A 856 94.49 47.51 -22.30
N ALA A 857 93.90 48.54 -22.92
CA ALA A 857 92.46 48.74 -22.90
C ALA A 857 91.76 47.70 -23.79
N THR A 858 90.76 47.02 -23.23
CA THR A 858 89.93 46.02 -23.94
C THR A 858 88.60 46.60 -24.41
N SER A 859 88.22 47.77 -23.88
CA SER A 859 87.07 48.58 -24.30
C SER A 859 87.44 50.06 -24.35
N ASP A 860 87.12 50.74 -25.45
CA ASP A 860 87.34 52.18 -25.59
C ASP A 860 86.34 52.94 -24.71
N ASP A 861 86.85 53.74 -23.78
CA ASP A 861 86.04 54.54 -22.86
C ASP A 861 85.79 55.96 -23.37
N GLY A 862 86.23 56.28 -24.59
CA GLY A 862 86.06 57.58 -25.23
C GLY A 862 87.01 58.65 -24.68
N SER A 863 88.04 58.26 -23.91
CA SER A 863 89.01 59.20 -23.32
C SER A 863 90.08 59.70 -24.29
N CYS A 864 90.13 59.25 -25.54
CA CYS A 864 91.18 59.61 -26.51
C CYS A 864 91.31 61.14 -26.73
N GLU A 865 92.46 61.70 -26.36
CA GLU A 865 92.83 63.11 -26.56
C GLU A 865 93.69 63.25 -27.82
N TYR A 866 93.34 64.19 -28.69
CA TYR A 866 94.11 64.53 -29.91
C TYR A 866 94.28 66.04 -29.99
N THR A 867 95.52 66.52 -30.09
CA THR A 867 95.79 67.94 -30.30
C THR A 867 95.56 68.34 -31.76
N VAL A 868 94.45 69.04 -32.05
CA VAL A 868 94.23 69.73 -33.34
C VAL A 868 93.52 71.08 -33.14
N ASP A 869 94.09 72.08 -33.80
CA ASP A 869 93.76 73.51 -33.73
C ASP A 869 92.30 73.85 -34.11
N VAL A 870 91.69 74.60 -33.19
CA VAL A 870 90.66 75.66 -33.29
C VAL A 870 89.85 75.76 -34.60
N ASP A 871 88.54 75.54 -34.51
CA ASP A 871 87.54 76.64 -34.51
C ASP A 871 86.08 76.13 -34.42
N GLU A 872 85.50 76.32 -33.23
CA GLU A 872 84.35 77.19 -32.93
C GLU A 872 82.87 76.91 -33.39
N VAL A 873 82.00 76.87 -32.35
CA VAL A 873 80.61 77.42 -32.15
C VAL A 873 79.29 76.70 -32.57
N PRO A 874 78.08 76.99 -31.96
CA PRO A 874 77.38 76.07 -31.00
C PRO A 874 75.82 75.97 -31.13
N GLY A 875 75.16 75.24 -30.20
CA GLY A 875 73.72 75.36 -29.82
C GLY A 875 72.78 74.25 -30.37
N PHE A 876 71.71 73.75 -29.74
CA PHE A 876 70.80 74.19 -28.66
C PHE A 876 69.81 73.04 -28.28
N GLY A 877 69.42 72.88 -26.99
CA GLY A 877 68.12 72.38 -26.41
C GLY A 877 67.57 70.98 -26.80
N LEU A 878 66.67 70.29 -26.06
CA LEU A 878 65.70 70.67 -25.02
C LEU A 878 64.93 69.43 -24.43
N LEU A 879 64.64 69.45 -23.11
CA LEU A 879 63.48 68.96 -22.29
C LEU A 879 62.88 67.52 -22.32
N ALA A 880 63.01 66.82 -21.16
CA ALA A 880 62.02 66.52 -20.09
C ALA A 880 60.52 66.10 -20.31
N ALA A 881 60.13 65.05 -19.55
CA ALA A 881 58.98 64.93 -18.60
C ALA A 881 57.62 64.25 -18.97
N VAL A 882 57.29 63.20 -18.16
CA VAL A 882 56.09 63.00 -17.28
C VAL A 882 54.73 62.45 -17.79
N ALA A 883 54.19 61.53 -16.95
CA ALA A 883 52.80 61.24 -16.54
C ALA A 883 51.92 60.17 -17.24
N ALA A 884 51.20 59.47 -16.35
CA ALA A 884 50.19 58.43 -16.53
C ALA A 884 48.76 58.97 -16.75
N ILE A 885 47.84 58.09 -17.19
CA ILE A 885 46.44 57.84 -16.70
C ILE A 885 45.55 57.26 -17.82
N GLY A 886 44.77 56.21 -17.48
CA GLY A 886 43.31 56.21 -17.69
C GLY A 886 42.67 55.52 -18.91
N VAL A 887 42.23 54.26 -18.71
CA VAL A 887 40.86 53.73 -18.91
C VAL A 887 39.99 54.19 -20.11
N ALA A 888 39.87 53.25 -21.08
CA ALA A 888 38.65 52.62 -21.65
C ALA A 888 37.62 53.36 -22.58
N LEU A 889 37.41 52.66 -23.71
CA LEU A 889 36.15 52.38 -24.45
C LEU A 889 35.67 53.28 -25.62
N ILE A 890 35.64 52.61 -26.79
CA ILE A 890 34.50 52.39 -27.70
C ILE A 890 34.37 53.18 -29.04
N LEU A 891 34.53 52.36 -30.09
CA LEU A 891 33.81 52.22 -31.38
C LEU A 891 33.68 53.39 -32.38
N ARG A 892 34.06 53.07 -33.63
CA ARG A 892 33.24 52.96 -34.88
C ARG A 892 34.17 53.19 -36.08
N ARG A 893 34.00 52.67 -37.30
CA ARG A 893 33.04 51.78 -37.97
C ARG A 893 33.71 51.42 -39.32
N ARG A 894 33.44 50.22 -39.83
CA ARG A 894 33.26 49.84 -41.25
C ARG A 894 34.13 50.55 -42.31
N LEU A 895 35.02 49.78 -42.92
CA LEU A 895 34.78 49.26 -44.29
C LEU A 895 34.93 47.74 -44.26
#